data_AF-A0A838J1C5-F1
#
_entry.id   AF-A0A838J1C5-F1
#
_cell.length_a   1.000
_cell.length_b   1.000
_cell.length_c   1.000
_cell.angle_alpha   90.00
_cell.angle_beta   90.00
_cell.angle_gamma   90.00
#
_symmetry.space_group_name_H-M   'P 1'
#
loop_
_entity.id
_entity.type
_entity.pdbx_description
1 polymer ?
#
loop_
_entity_poly.entity_id
_entity_poly.type
_entity_poly.pdbx_seq_one_letter_code
_entity_poly.pdbx_strand_id
1 'polypeptide(L)'
;MAGKTTTAKKHQARIDPPDGGRVALGGFIYQFVALAGMIAWPEACEDNTETENQVSTLLRLTRVLQPEIFDEDGFLQWLEETGLGTHLKQGAFIQLKFSGDGIGSTIGPQEFESICTSFRKSTGKAKAAGIRIAKWILLTNRRLGPKTQKNRSEQETKYSQTQVNPRSAAQSNERQLIIHSELSTTLWDDALLRFGHRYGLTPTEIEVGMGRLLGKMLRDIHPSGAPNITKTYIAQAFTGEQDPRPLTLGEVMPFCQRELERQQHRILSLNHKILRRNILDAITTAIQDHAVLLICGHGGSGKSVALWQWLSELGRQQPLQAAVAFRERSALNLGHRNIVAQIVNDWAGTEQGSRRREETIERTLSRLVIANPGHTPPILILGIDGIDEEKALASPGALDALIRPFLEENRRLLLKEDTPCLGAKLILVCRDQVHFDMLVTPSSGYPLPALERPPEITVTDFSSEELVEFVQEYFSPALAARFQLNLQDMVGSGTPTANFFSDAPSQRTLSPFMNAHSALDLNATPVDDEVFRALCHPALWHPFVELETEEEKHLFLNGDPALLRVVAGKFAHRIVAKADMRQSQRLGLGVPQIWQIFHNVASYTKSLTQTVHARQDWVTYTCTHHQFSGSQADVLYDEAISAGMIQVQAQQWEWRHSFVQSYFADTPTYRDHKEGGR
;
A
#
# COMPACT_ATOMS: atom_id res chain seq x y z
N MET A 1 -32.26 26.04 -87.36
CA MET A 1 -31.69 26.67 -86.14
C MET A 1 -32.45 26.13 -84.94
N ALA A 2 -31.71 25.70 -83.89
CA ALA A 2 -32.13 25.40 -82.51
C ALA A 2 -33.27 24.38 -82.30
N GLY A 3 -33.17 23.35 -81.44
CA GLY A 3 -32.13 22.91 -80.53
C GLY A 3 -32.45 21.48 -80.06
N LYS A 4 -31.42 20.66 -79.85
CA LYS A 4 -31.51 19.34 -79.24
C LYS A 4 -31.55 19.51 -77.72
N THR A 5 -32.54 18.92 -77.05
CA THR A 5 -32.53 18.73 -75.60
C THR A 5 -32.51 17.23 -75.29
N THR A 6 -31.41 16.83 -74.70
CA THR A 6 -31.03 15.50 -74.22
C THR A 6 -31.90 15.08 -73.03
N THR A 7 -32.53 13.91 -73.11
CA THR A 7 -33.12 13.23 -71.96
C THR A 7 -32.02 12.44 -71.23
N ALA A 8 -31.54 13.01 -70.13
CA ALA A 8 -30.64 12.32 -69.20
C ALA A 8 -31.43 11.28 -68.40
N LYS A 9 -31.09 9.99 -68.56
CA LYS A 9 -31.46 8.92 -67.63
C LYS A 9 -30.81 9.21 -66.28
N LYS A 10 -31.61 9.53 -65.26
CA LYS A 10 -31.17 9.52 -63.86
C LYS A 10 -30.87 8.06 -63.49
N HIS A 11 -29.58 7.71 -63.42
CA HIS A 11 -29.12 6.55 -62.66
C HIS A 11 -29.47 6.80 -61.20
N GLN A 12 -30.55 6.17 -60.75
CA GLN A 12 -30.85 6.04 -59.34
C GLN A 12 -29.82 5.05 -58.79
N ALA A 13 -28.86 5.56 -58.02
CA ALA A 13 -27.94 4.74 -57.27
C ALA A 13 -28.79 3.77 -56.43
N ARG A 14 -28.66 2.47 -56.68
CA ARG A 14 -29.12 1.44 -55.75
C ARG A 14 -28.35 1.69 -54.46
N ILE A 15 -29.03 2.27 -53.48
CA ILE A 15 -28.61 2.16 -52.08
C ILE A 15 -28.93 0.72 -51.74
N ASP A 16 -27.90 -0.13 -51.66
CA ASP A 16 -28.07 -1.47 -51.14
C ASP A 16 -28.73 -1.38 -49.76
N PRO A 17 -29.76 -2.20 -49.46
CA PRO A 17 -30.39 -2.20 -48.15
C PRO A 17 -29.31 -2.47 -47.09
N PRO A 18 -29.39 -1.83 -45.90
CA PRO A 18 -28.42 -2.05 -44.84
C PRO A 18 -28.33 -3.54 -44.55
N ASP A 19 -27.12 -4.08 -44.68
CA ASP A 19 -26.78 -5.49 -44.48
C ASP A 19 -27.30 -5.96 -43.11
N GLY A 20 -28.43 -6.66 -43.10
CA GLY A 20 -29.18 -6.98 -41.88
C GLY A 20 -28.35 -7.75 -40.85
N GLY A 21 -27.34 -8.49 -41.31
CA GLY A 21 -26.37 -9.16 -40.44
C GLY A 21 -25.50 -8.18 -39.64
N ARG A 22 -25.08 -7.06 -40.24
CA ARG A 22 -24.29 -6.03 -39.54
C ARG A 22 -25.10 -5.31 -38.48
N VAL A 23 -26.37 -5.02 -38.77
CA VAL A 23 -27.28 -4.36 -37.82
C VAL A 23 -27.57 -5.28 -36.63
N ALA A 24 -27.80 -6.57 -36.88
CA ALA A 24 -28.00 -7.56 -35.82
C ALA A 24 -26.75 -7.72 -34.95
N LEU A 25 -25.56 -7.82 -35.56
CA LEU A 25 -24.29 -7.90 -34.82
C LEU A 25 -24.01 -6.63 -34.00
N GLY A 26 -24.29 -5.44 -34.55
CA GLY A 26 -24.15 -4.19 -33.83
C GLY A 26 -25.09 -4.09 -32.62
N GLY A 27 -26.34 -4.53 -32.77
CA GLY A 27 -27.30 -4.62 -31.66
C GLY A 27 -26.82 -5.57 -30.56
N PHE A 28 -26.35 -6.76 -30.94
CA PHE A 28 -25.77 -7.74 -30.03
C PHE A 28 -24.58 -7.14 -29.25
N ILE A 29 -23.60 -6.56 -29.94
CA ILE A 29 -22.42 -5.94 -29.29
C ILE A 29 -22.85 -4.84 -28.32
N TYR A 30 -23.79 -3.98 -28.69
CA TYR A 30 -24.30 -2.94 -27.79
C TYR A 30 -24.88 -3.54 -26.51
N GLN A 31 -25.69 -4.59 -26.63
CA GLN A 31 -26.29 -5.23 -25.48
C GLN A 31 -25.21 -5.72 -24.51
N PHE A 32 -24.16 -6.38 -25.00
CA PHE A 32 -23.08 -6.85 -24.14
C PHE A 32 -22.25 -5.75 -23.50
N VAL A 33 -21.87 -4.74 -24.28
CA VAL A 33 -21.12 -3.59 -23.76
C VAL A 33 -21.95 -2.87 -22.69
N ALA A 34 -23.26 -2.71 -22.90
CA ALA A 34 -24.16 -2.13 -21.92
C ALA A 34 -24.23 -2.99 -20.64
N LEU A 35 -24.45 -4.31 -20.73
CA LEU A 35 -24.51 -5.18 -19.55
C LEU A 35 -23.19 -5.20 -18.77
N ALA A 36 -22.05 -5.27 -19.46
CA ALA A 36 -20.74 -5.18 -18.83
C ALA A 36 -20.51 -3.79 -18.20
N GLY A 37 -20.89 -2.72 -18.90
CA GLY A 37 -20.84 -1.35 -18.41
C GLY A 37 -21.70 -1.14 -17.16
N MET A 38 -22.88 -1.77 -17.10
CA MET A 38 -23.76 -1.71 -15.92
C MET A 38 -23.14 -2.34 -14.68
N ILE A 39 -22.38 -3.44 -14.84
CA ILE A 39 -21.65 -4.10 -13.74
C ILE A 39 -20.40 -3.30 -13.37
N ALA A 40 -19.73 -2.71 -14.35
CA ALA A 40 -18.54 -1.88 -14.16
C ALA A 40 -18.85 -0.53 -13.49
N TRP A 41 -20.03 0.04 -13.74
CA TRP A 41 -20.42 1.37 -13.28
C TRP A 41 -20.32 1.59 -11.77
N PRO A 42 -20.92 0.76 -10.89
CA PRO A 42 -20.82 0.97 -9.44
C PRO A 42 -19.38 0.93 -8.92
N GLU A 43 -18.46 0.33 -9.66
CA GLU A 43 -17.03 0.36 -9.34
C GLU A 43 -16.34 1.59 -9.97
N ALA A 44 -16.80 2.07 -11.12
CA ALA A 44 -16.16 3.17 -11.85
C ALA A 44 -16.46 4.57 -11.28
N CYS A 45 -17.51 4.73 -10.48
CA CYS A 45 -17.96 6.02 -9.97
C CYS A 45 -17.82 6.10 -8.44
N GLU A 46 -16.98 7.02 -7.96
CA GLU A 46 -17.04 7.50 -6.58
C GLU A 46 -18.39 8.18 -6.33
N ASP A 47 -18.89 8.15 -5.09
CA ASP A 47 -20.18 8.69 -4.65
C ASP A 47 -20.27 10.23 -4.78
N ASN A 48 -20.13 10.77 -5.99
CA ASN A 48 -20.43 12.18 -6.25
C ASN A 48 -21.96 12.35 -6.29
N THR A 49 -22.47 12.88 -5.18
CA THR A 49 -23.89 13.11 -4.86
C THR A 49 -24.56 14.23 -5.67
N GLU A 50 -23.90 14.86 -6.63
CA GLU A 50 -24.37 16.16 -7.14
C GLU A 50 -25.36 16.09 -8.32
N THR A 51 -25.62 14.91 -8.91
CA THR A 51 -26.76 14.75 -9.83
C THR A 51 -27.30 13.32 -9.80
N GLU A 52 -28.22 13.04 -8.87
CA GLU A 52 -29.01 11.81 -8.90
C GLU A 52 -29.97 11.81 -10.11
N ASN A 53 -29.48 11.34 -11.25
CA ASN A 53 -30.36 10.89 -12.32
C ASN A 53 -30.81 9.45 -12.02
N GLN A 54 -32.05 9.09 -12.33
CA GLN A 54 -32.64 7.76 -12.06
C GLN A 54 -31.80 6.59 -12.61
N VAL A 55 -31.00 6.84 -13.66
CA VAL A 55 -30.02 5.89 -14.22
C VAL A 55 -28.92 5.57 -13.20
N SER A 56 -28.36 6.56 -12.49
CA SER A 56 -27.29 6.31 -11.51
C SER A 56 -27.81 5.53 -10.29
N THR A 57 -29.05 5.78 -9.85
CA THR A 57 -29.70 4.98 -8.79
C THR A 57 -29.88 3.52 -9.22
N LEU A 58 -30.27 3.28 -10.48
CA LEU A 58 -30.41 1.93 -11.03
C LEU A 58 -29.05 1.22 -11.14
N LEU A 59 -28.02 1.95 -11.57
CA LEU A 59 -26.66 1.43 -11.71
C LEU A 59 -25.96 1.15 -10.37
N ARG A 60 -26.37 1.82 -9.28
CA ARG A 60 -25.91 1.52 -7.91
C ARG A 60 -26.45 0.19 -7.37
N LEU A 61 -27.61 -0.27 -7.86
CA LEU A 61 -28.25 -1.51 -7.43
C LEU A 61 -27.72 -2.75 -8.18
N THR A 62 -27.05 -2.56 -9.32
CA THR A 62 -26.42 -3.59 -10.15
C THR A 62 -25.15 -4.15 -9.51
N ARG A 63 -25.28 -5.05 -8.54
CA ARG A 63 -24.12 -5.81 -8.00
C ARG A 63 -23.92 -7.16 -8.68
N VAL A 64 -25.02 -7.81 -9.06
CA VAL A 64 -25.03 -9.09 -9.78
C VAL A 64 -26.10 -9.01 -10.85
N LEU A 65 -25.69 -9.17 -12.10
CA LEU A 65 -26.58 -9.14 -13.26
C LEU A 65 -26.44 -10.45 -14.04
N GLN A 66 -27.57 -11.10 -14.27
CA GLN A 66 -27.62 -12.36 -14.97
C GLN A 66 -28.18 -12.12 -16.39
N PRO A 67 -27.36 -12.26 -17.44
CA PRO A 67 -27.85 -12.09 -18.81
C PRO A 67 -28.71 -13.27 -19.24
N GLU A 68 -29.68 -13.01 -20.13
CA GLU A 68 -30.48 -14.04 -20.82
C GLU A 68 -31.30 -14.98 -19.91
N ILE A 69 -31.49 -14.62 -18.63
CA ILE A 69 -32.38 -15.37 -17.75
C ILE A 69 -33.82 -14.90 -17.97
N PHE A 70 -34.75 -15.86 -18.09
CA PHE A 70 -36.17 -15.63 -18.32
C PHE A 70 -36.52 -15.00 -19.68
N ASP A 71 -35.63 -15.10 -20.68
CA ASP A 71 -35.74 -14.48 -22.03
C ASP A 71 -35.56 -12.95 -22.05
N GLU A 72 -34.92 -12.36 -21.04
CA GLU A 72 -34.62 -10.92 -21.01
C GLU A 72 -33.12 -10.66 -21.09
N ASP A 73 -32.74 -9.50 -21.64
CA ASP A 73 -31.32 -9.17 -21.87
C ASP A 73 -30.52 -9.11 -20.55
N GLY A 74 -31.16 -8.71 -19.44
CA GLY A 74 -30.57 -8.77 -18.11
C GLY A 74 -31.60 -8.94 -16.98
N PHE A 75 -31.19 -9.64 -15.92
CA PHE A 75 -31.98 -9.85 -14.72
C PHE A 75 -31.18 -9.48 -13.46
N LEU A 76 -31.79 -8.66 -12.59
CA LEU A 76 -31.26 -8.27 -11.28
C LEU A 76 -32.04 -8.98 -10.19
N GLN A 77 -31.35 -9.61 -9.25
CA GLN A 77 -31.98 -10.27 -8.10
C GLN A 77 -31.46 -9.70 -6.78
N TRP A 78 -32.37 -9.46 -5.84
CA TRP A 78 -32.05 -9.07 -4.46
C TRP A 78 -33.05 -9.66 -3.46
N LEU A 79 -32.75 -9.54 -2.17
CA LEU A 79 -33.62 -9.94 -1.06
C LEU A 79 -34.19 -8.69 -0.39
N GLU A 80 -35.49 -8.67 -0.11
CA GLU A 80 -36.14 -7.63 0.69
C GLU A 80 -36.60 -8.23 2.02
N GLU A 81 -36.25 -7.60 3.15
CA GLU A 81 -36.82 -7.93 4.46
C GLU A 81 -38.29 -7.56 4.50
N THR A 82 -39.12 -8.53 4.85
CA THR A 82 -40.49 -8.24 5.27
C THR A 82 -40.48 -7.85 6.74
N GLY A 83 -41.42 -6.99 7.16
CA GLY A 83 -41.61 -6.62 8.58
C GLY A 83 -41.97 -7.78 9.53
N LEU A 84 -41.88 -9.02 9.05
CA LEU A 84 -42.04 -10.28 9.78
C LEU A 84 -40.72 -11.06 9.91
N GLY A 85 -39.57 -10.47 9.53
CA GLY A 85 -38.25 -11.11 9.62
C GLY A 85 -38.00 -12.20 8.56
N THR A 86 -38.83 -12.27 7.50
CA THR A 86 -38.62 -13.19 6.38
C THR A 86 -38.13 -12.44 5.14
N HIS A 87 -37.18 -13.00 4.40
CA HIS A 87 -36.67 -12.39 3.16
C HIS A 87 -37.44 -12.89 1.92
N LEU A 88 -37.96 -11.97 1.10
CA LEU A 88 -38.56 -12.29 -0.19
C LEU A 88 -37.53 -12.10 -1.32
N LYS A 89 -37.47 -13.07 -2.25
CA LYS A 89 -36.70 -12.95 -3.50
C LYS A 89 -37.39 -11.97 -4.44
N GLN A 90 -36.76 -10.82 -4.66
CA GLN A 90 -37.21 -9.81 -5.61
C GLN A 90 -36.25 -9.68 -6.78
N GLY A 91 -36.74 -9.12 -7.88
CA GLY A 91 -35.88 -8.81 -9.01
C GLY A 91 -36.43 -7.78 -9.99
N ALA A 92 -35.58 -7.36 -10.92
CA ALA A 92 -35.93 -6.45 -12.01
C ALA A 92 -35.45 -7.03 -13.34
N PHE A 93 -36.27 -6.87 -14.38
CA PHE A 93 -35.88 -7.20 -15.74
C PHE A 93 -35.36 -5.97 -16.46
N ILE A 94 -34.35 -6.18 -17.29
CA ILE A 94 -33.73 -5.19 -18.14
C ILE A 94 -33.84 -5.69 -19.58
N GLN A 95 -34.38 -4.82 -20.45
CA GLN A 95 -34.34 -5.01 -21.88
C GLN A 95 -33.61 -3.84 -22.53
N LEU A 96 -32.73 -4.15 -23.48
CA LEU A 96 -31.86 -3.23 -24.19
C LEU A 96 -32.34 -3.13 -25.65
N LYS A 97 -32.59 -1.90 -26.10
CA LYS A 97 -32.98 -1.63 -27.50
C LYS A 97 -32.05 -0.61 -28.12
N PHE A 98 -31.27 -1.05 -29.11
CA PHE A 98 -30.31 -0.22 -29.82
C PHE A 98 -30.70 -0.02 -31.29
N SER A 99 -30.40 1.15 -31.82
CA SER A 99 -30.44 1.44 -33.25
C SER A 99 -29.18 2.18 -33.67
N GLY A 100 -28.60 1.79 -34.81
CA GLY A 100 -27.46 2.53 -35.41
C GLY A 100 -27.81 3.98 -35.75
N ASP A 101 -29.08 4.27 -36.06
CA ASP A 101 -29.58 5.62 -36.34
C ASP A 101 -29.79 6.47 -35.07
N GLY A 102 -29.55 5.90 -33.88
CA GLY A 102 -29.71 6.57 -32.59
C GLY A 102 -31.07 7.24 -32.40
N ILE A 103 -31.05 8.55 -32.08
CA ILE A 103 -32.23 9.39 -31.88
C ILE A 103 -33.07 9.53 -33.17
N GLY A 104 -32.47 9.29 -34.35
CA GLY A 104 -33.16 9.30 -35.64
C GLY A 104 -34.22 8.21 -35.79
N SER A 105 -34.16 7.15 -34.97
CA SER A 105 -35.14 6.06 -34.93
C SER A 105 -35.95 6.12 -33.63
N THR A 106 -37.28 6.05 -33.72
CA THR A 106 -38.18 6.10 -32.54
C THR A 106 -38.85 4.76 -32.28
N ILE A 107 -39.10 4.44 -31.01
CA ILE A 107 -39.87 3.25 -30.61
C ILE A 107 -41.36 3.52 -30.88
N GLY A 108 -41.89 2.86 -31.89
CA GLY A 108 -43.30 2.96 -32.29
C GLY A 108 -44.25 2.18 -31.37
N PRO A 109 -45.57 2.39 -31.48
CA PRO A 109 -46.54 1.76 -30.58
C PRO A 109 -46.53 0.22 -30.61
N GLN A 110 -46.39 -0.38 -31.80
CA GLN A 110 -46.36 -1.84 -31.97
C GLN A 110 -45.11 -2.46 -31.34
N GLU A 111 -43.95 -1.81 -31.52
CA GLU A 111 -42.69 -2.26 -30.92
C GLU A 111 -42.74 -2.15 -29.39
N PHE A 112 -43.30 -1.06 -28.88
CA PHE A 112 -43.51 -0.87 -27.45
C PHE A 112 -44.44 -1.93 -26.84
N GLU A 113 -45.53 -2.28 -27.52
CA GLU A 113 -46.43 -3.35 -27.09
C GLU A 113 -45.75 -4.73 -27.08
N SER A 114 -44.88 -4.99 -28.06
CA SER A 114 -44.04 -6.19 -28.10
C SER A 114 -43.08 -6.28 -26.90
N ILE A 115 -42.41 -5.17 -26.56
CA ILE A 115 -41.55 -5.05 -25.37
C ILE A 115 -42.32 -5.37 -24.09
N CYS A 116 -43.49 -4.73 -23.88
CA CYS A 116 -44.33 -4.99 -22.71
C CYS A 116 -44.80 -6.46 -22.65
N THR A 117 -45.11 -7.06 -23.81
CA THR A 117 -45.53 -8.46 -23.88
C THR A 117 -44.40 -9.43 -23.51
N SER A 118 -43.17 -9.12 -23.91
CA SER A 118 -41.97 -9.87 -23.48
C SER A 118 -41.86 -9.87 -21.96
N PHE A 119 -41.84 -8.69 -21.33
CA PHE A 119 -41.72 -8.59 -19.87
C PHE A 119 -42.82 -9.34 -19.11
N ARG A 120 -44.07 -9.33 -19.61
CA ARG A 120 -45.17 -10.12 -19.02
C ARG A 120 -44.87 -11.61 -19.06
N LYS A 121 -44.41 -12.12 -20.20
CA LYS A 121 -44.04 -13.54 -20.36
C LYS A 121 -42.91 -13.92 -19.40
N SER A 122 -41.88 -13.10 -19.33
CA SER A 122 -40.71 -13.29 -18.45
C SER A 122 -41.10 -13.22 -16.97
N THR A 123 -42.02 -12.33 -16.61
CA THR A 123 -42.60 -12.25 -15.26
C THR A 123 -43.37 -13.53 -14.89
N GLY A 124 -44.10 -14.11 -15.84
CA GLY A 124 -44.76 -15.40 -15.65
C GLY A 124 -43.76 -16.52 -15.32
N LYS A 125 -42.63 -16.56 -16.05
CA LYS A 125 -41.55 -17.53 -15.80
C LYS A 125 -40.89 -17.33 -14.43
N ALA A 126 -40.54 -16.10 -14.07
CA ALA A 126 -39.93 -15.80 -12.77
C ALA A 126 -40.87 -16.11 -11.58
N LYS A 127 -42.18 -15.84 -11.74
CA LYS A 127 -43.18 -16.20 -10.74
C LYS A 127 -43.25 -17.72 -10.53
N ALA A 128 -43.15 -18.52 -11.60
CA ALA A 128 -43.09 -19.97 -11.50
C ALA A 128 -41.82 -20.46 -10.75
N ALA A 129 -40.73 -19.69 -10.81
CA ALA A 129 -39.50 -19.93 -10.05
C ALA A 129 -39.52 -19.35 -8.62
N GLY A 130 -40.66 -18.82 -8.15
CA GLY A 130 -40.80 -18.26 -6.80
C GLY A 130 -40.15 -16.88 -6.62
N ILE A 131 -39.92 -16.15 -7.71
CA ILE A 131 -39.31 -14.82 -7.70
C ILE A 131 -40.38 -13.76 -7.97
N ARG A 132 -40.42 -12.71 -7.15
CA ARG A 132 -41.30 -11.55 -7.37
C ARG A 132 -40.58 -10.49 -8.19
N ILE A 133 -41.14 -10.13 -9.34
CA ILE A 133 -40.60 -9.04 -10.16
C ILE A 133 -41.15 -7.70 -9.68
N ALA A 134 -40.25 -6.80 -9.30
CA ALA A 134 -40.55 -5.51 -8.71
C ALA A 134 -40.39 -4.34 -9.70
N LYS A 135 -39.67 -4.49 -10.82
CA LYS A 135 -39.48 -3.45 -11.84
C LYS A 135 -39.25 -4.06 -13.22
N TRP A 136 -39.67 -3.33 -14.26
CA TRP A 136 -39.24 -3.55 -15.65
C TRP A 136 -38.44 -2.33 -16.11
N ILE A 137 -37.33 -2.54 -16.82
CA ILE A 137 -36.41 -1.48 -17.20
C ILE A 137 -36.14 -1.61 -18.70
N LEU A 138 -36.42 -0.55 -19.45
CA LEU A 138 -36.04 -0.43 -20.85
C LEU A 138 -34.89 0.57 -20.96
N LEU A 139 -33.74 0.09 -21.44
CA LEU A 139 -32.56 0.91 -21.75
C LEU A 139 -32.44 1.04 -23.26
N THR A 140 -32.42 2.28 -23.77
CA THR A 140 -32.40 2.50 -25.22
C THR A 140 -31.74 3.81 -25.62
N ASN A 141 -31.09 3.84 -26.79
CA ASN A 141 -30.58 5.05 -27.41
C ASN A 141 -31.62 5.78 -28.29
N ARG A 142 -32.86 5.26 -28.35
CA ARG A 142 -33.97 5.78 -29.16
C ARG A 142 -34.96 6.58 -28.33
N ARG A 143 -35.66 7.52 -28.96
CA ARG A 143 -36.82 8.19 -28.34
C ARG A 143 -38.08 7.34 -28.45
N LEU A 144 -39.03 7.53 -27.54
CA LEU A 144 -40.39 7.05 -27.78
C LEU A 144 -41.03 7.89 -28.89
N GLY A 145 -41.75 7.23 -29.80
CA GLY A 145 -42.53 7.96 -30.79
C GLY A 145 -43.65 8.80 -30.13
N PRO A 146 -44.08 9.93 -30.70
CA PRO A 146 -45.09 10.81 -30.10
C PRO A 146 -46.40 10.08 -29.73
N LYS A 147 -46.82 9.14 -30.58
CA LYS A 147 -47.99 8.29 -30.33
C LYS A 147 -47.78 7.32 -29.17
N THR A 148 -46.60 6.72 -29.07
CA THR A 148 -46.23 5.82 -27.96
C THR A 148 -46.21 6.57 -26.63
N GLN A 149 -45.63 7.78 -26.64
CA GLN A 149 -45.54 8.63 -25.46
C GLN A 149 -46.92 9.11 -24.99
N LYS A 150 -47.79 9.48 -25.92
CA LYS A 150 -49.19 9.83 -25.64
C LYS A 150 -49.99 8.63 -25.09
N ASN A 151 -49.83 7.44 -25.69
CA ASN A 151 -50.50 6.24 -25.20
C ASN A 151 -50.07 5.88 -23.77
N ARG A 152 -48.78 6.04 -23.47
CA ARG A 152 -48.23 5.83 -22.13
C ARG A 152 -48.80 6.83 -21.12
N SER A 153 -48.77 8.13 -21.43
CA SER A 153 -49.28 9.15 -20.50
C SER A 153 -50.79 9.02 -20.27
N GLU A 154 -51.56 8.66 -21.30
CA GLU A 154 -53.00 8.38 -21.16
C GLU A 154 -53.27 7.14 -20.29
N GLN A 155 -52.43 6.10 -20.39
CA GLN A 155 -52.52 4.92 -19.51
C GLN A 155 -52.16 5.26 -18.07
N GLU A 156 -51.10 6.03 -17.83
CA GLU A 156 -50.70 6.51 -16.49
C GLU A 156 -51.78 7.41 -15.85
N THR A 157 -52.42 8.27 -16.66
CA THR A 157 -53.46 9.21 -16.20
C THR A 157 -54.81 8.52 -15.90
N LYS A 158 -55.28 7.61 -16.76
CA LYS A 158 -56.54 6.86 -16.55
C LYS A 158 -56.51 6.04 -15.25
N TYR A 159 -55.34 5.53 -14.87
CA TYR A 159 -55.15 4.74 -13.65
C TYR A 159 -55.01 5.57 -12.38
N SER A 160 -54.39 6.75 -12.44
CA SER A 160 -54.31 7.67 -11.30
C SER A 160 -55.71 8.13 -10.84
N GLN A 161 -56.70 8.05 -11.74
CA GLN A 161 -58.10 8.39 -11.49
C GLN A 161 -58.97 7.17 -11.07
N THR A 162 -58.49 5.93 -11.18
CA THR A 162 -59.21 4.71 -10.79
C THR A 162 -58.52 4.00 -9.62
N GLN A 163 -58.70 4.53 -8.40
CA GLN A 163 -58.12 3.97 -7.16
C GLN A 163 -58.84 2.75 -6.56
N VAL A 164 -59.83 2.13 -7.24
CA VAL A 164 -60.72 1.14 -6.58
C VAL A 164 -60.82 -0.15 -7.39
N ASN A 165 -59.75 -0.95 -7.47
CA ASN A 165 -59.90 -2.42 -7.54
C ASN A 165 -58.55 -3.17 -7.35
N PRO A 166 -58.39 -4.01 -6.31
CA PRO A 166 -57.13 -4.73 -6.03
C PRO A 166 -56.89 -6.02 -6.83
N ARG A 167 -57.73 -6.35 -7.82
CA ARG A 167 -57.74 -7.71 -8.44
C ARG A 167 -56.91 -7.90 -9.72
N SER A 168 -56.20 -6.90 -10.24
CA SER A 168 -55.32 -7.09 -11.41
C SER A 168 -53.84 -6.92 -11.08
N ALA A 169 -53.27 -7.85 -10.31
CA ALA A 169 -51.83 -7.94 -10.06
C ALA A 169 -50.97 -8.11 -11.33
N ALA A 170 -51.56 -8.47 -12.47
CA ALA A 170 -50.86 -8.49 -13.77
C ALA A 170 -50.72 -7.08 -14.39
N GLN A 171 -51.59 -6.14 -14.04
CA GLN A 171 -51.53 -4.72 -14.48
C GLN A 171 -50.69 -3.84 -13.54
N SER A 172 -50.27 -4.35 -12.37
CA SER A 172 -49.43 -3.59 -11.44
C SER A 172 -47.95 -3.51 -11.84
N ASN A 173 -47.43 -4.44 -12.65
CA ASN A 173 -46.02 -4.44 -13.06
C ASN A 173 -45.75 -3.51 -14.26
N GLU A 174 -46.75 -3.27 -15.13
CA GLU A 174 -46.68 -2.24 -16.19
C GLU A 174 -46.48 -0.83 -15.62
N ARG A 175 -46.98 -0.58 -14.41
CA ARG A 175 -46.78 0.69 -13.68
C ARG A 175 -45.32 0.96 -13.30
N GLN A 176 -44.45 -0.04 -13.43
CA GLN A 176 -43.06 0.03 -13.00
C GLN A 176 -42.09 -0.10 -14.18
N LEU A 177 -42.56 0.08 -15.43
CA LEU A 177 -41.68 0.17 -16.59
C LEU A 177 -40.95 1.52 -16.59
N ILE A 178 -39.69 1.48 -16.16
CA ILE A 178 -38.77 2.60 -16.21
C ILE A 178 -38.12 2.61 -17.58
N ILE A 179 -38.18 3.75 -18.29
CA ILE A 179 -37.59 3.87 -19.62
C ILE A 179 -36.50 4.92 -19.57
N HIS A 180 -35.29 4.50 -19.87
CA HIS A 180 -34.15 5.39 -20.06
C HIS A 180 -33.85 5.46 -21.55
N SER A 181 -34.37 6.51 -22.19
CA SER A 181 -34.17 6.82 -23.60
C SER A 181 -32.94 7.69 -23.83
N GLU A 182 -32.46 7.72 -25.07
CA GLU A 182 -31.33 8.56 -25.51
C GLU A 182 -30.02 8.26 -24.76
N LEU A 183 -29.86 7.01 -24.29
CA LEU A 183 -28.61 6.57 -23.68
C LEU A 183 -27.51 6.48 -24.73
N SER A 184 -26.45 7.27 -24.54
CA SER A 184 -25.26 7.20 -25.37
C SER A 184 -24.51 5.88 -25.15
N THR A 185 -23.92 5.34 -26.21
CA THR A 185 -22.96 4.22 -26.12
C THR A 185 -21.76 4.60 -25.26
N THR A 186 -21.35 5.86 -25.34
CA THR A 186 -20.19 6.40 -24.60
C THR A 186 -20.36 6.29 -23.09
N LEU A 187 -21.60 6.23 -22.58
CA LEU A 187 -21.84 6.02 -21.15
C LEU A 187 -21.24 4.69 -20.67
N TRP A 188 -21.43 3.64 -21.47
CA TRP A 188 -20.96 2.29 -21.16
C TRP A 188 -19.46 2.15 -21.40
N ASP A 189 -18.98 2.75 -22.49
CA ASP A 189 -17.56 2.79 -22.80
C ASP A 189 -16.77 3.52 -21.70
N ASP A 190 -17.26 4.66 -21.23
CA ASP A 190 -16.65 5.43 -20.14
C ASP A 190 -16.64 4.64 -18.82
N ALA A 191 -17.68 3.85 -18.56
CA ALA A 191 -17.76 2.99 -17.37
C ALA A 191 -16.71 1.87 -17.42
N LEU A 192 -16.60 1.20 -18.56
CA LEU A 192 -15.61 0.15 -18.79
C LEU A 192 -14.19 0.70 -18.81
N LEU A 193 -14.00 1.89 -19.38
CA LEU A 193 -12.72 2.60 -19.40
C LEU A 193 -12.26 2.90 -17.97
N ARG A 194 -13.11 3.54 -17.17
CA ARG A 194 -12.83 3.82 -15.74
C ARG A 194 -12.61 2.54 -14.94
N PHE A 195 -13.41 1.50 -15.20
CA PHE A 195 -13.21 0.19 -14.57
C PHE A 195 -11.85 -0.40 -14.89
N GLY A 196 -11.42 -0.37 -16.15
CA GLY A 196 -10.10 -0.83 -16.57
C GLY A 196 -8.97 0.00 -15.94
N HIS A 197 -9.14 1.33 -15.87
CA HIS A 197 -8.20 2.21 -15.22
C HIS A 197 -7.99 1.88 -13.75
N ARG A 198 -9.02 1.45 -13.00
CA ARG A 198 -8.85 0.97 -11.61
C ARG A 198 -7.85 -0.17 -11.46
N TYR A 199 -7.56 -0.94 -12.52
CA TYR A 199 -6.54 -2.00 -12.54
C TYR A 199 -5.21 -1.54 -13.20
N GLY A 200 -5.03 -0.23 -13.39
CA GLY A 200 -3.85 0.37 -13.99
C GLY A 200 -3.67 0.03 -15.47
N LEU A 201 -4.76 -0.19 -16.19
CA LEU A 201 -4.71 -0.52 -17.63
C LEU A 201 -4.70 0.73 -18.49
N THR A 202 -3.90 0.70 -19.57
CA THR A 202 -3.91 1.75 -20.59
C THR A 202 -5.14 1.63 -21.49
N PRO A 203 -5.54 2.69 -22.23
CA PRO A 203 -6.67 2.60 -23.16
C PRO A 203 -6.55 1.45 -24.16
N THR A 204 -5.35 1.22 -24.71
CA THR A 204 -5.08 0.10 -25.62
C THR A 204 -5.24 -1.27 -24.94
N GLU A 205 -4.80 -1.41 -23.69
CA GLU A 205 -5.00 -2.66 -22.93
C GLU A 205 -6.49 -2.91 -22.65
N ILE A 206 -7.25 -1.86 -22.41
CA ILE A 206 -8.71 -1.92 -22.20
C ILE A 206 -9.41 -2.35 -23.49
N GLU A 207 -9.05 -1.79 -24.64
CA GLU A 207 -9.59 -2.22 -25.95
C GLU A 207 -9.33 -3.71 -26.22
N VAL A 208 -8.10 -4.18 -25.97
CA VAL A 208 -7.76 -5.61 -26.06
C VAL A 208 -8.58 -6.43 -25.06
N GLY A 209 -8.75 -5.92 -23.84
CA GLY A 209 -9.59 -6.51 -22.79
C GLY A 209 -11.06 -6.66 -23.19
N MET A 210 -11.63 -5.64 -23.84
CA MET A 210 -12.99 -5.69 -24.40
C MET A 210 -13.11 -6.77 -25.47
N GLY A 211 -12.13 -6.88 -26.37
CA GLY A 211 -12.10 -7.96 -27.37
C GLY A 211 -12.07 -9.36 -26.73
N ARG A 212 -11.26 -9.54 -25.67
CA ARG A 212 -11.23 -10.80 -24.91
C ARG A 212 -12.54 -11.06 -24.18
N LEU A 213 -13.15 -10.03 -23.60
CA LEU A 213 -14.43 -10.13 -22.91
C LEU A 213 -15.51 -10.62 -23.86
N LEU A 214 -15.68 -9.96 -25.02
CA LEU A 214 -16.62 -10.38 -26.06
C LEU A 214 -16.36 -11.81 -26.53
N GLY A 215 -15.09 -12.15 -26.78
CA GLY A 215 -14.72 -13.51 -27.18
C GLY A 215 -15.00 -14.57 -26.11
N LYS A 216 -14.79 -14.25 -24.82
CA LYS A 216 -15.09 -15.14 -23.68
C LYS A 216 -16.60 -15.36 -23.59
N MET A 217 -17.37 -14.29 -23.67
CA MET A 217 -18.83 -14.34 -23.63
C MET A 217 -19.41 -15.16 -24.78
N LEU A 218 -18.92 -14.96 -26.01
CA LEU A 218 -19.36 -15.74 -27.17
C LEU A 218 -19.10 -17.24 -27.02
N ARG A 219 -18.00 -17.64 -26.38
CA ARG A 219 -17.69 -19.05 -26.10
C ARG A 219 -18.57 -19.63 -24.99
N ASP A 220 -18.87 -18.81 -23.99
CA ASP A 220 -19.61 -19.24 -22.80
C ASP A 220 -21.13 -19.24 -23.02
N ILE A 221 -21.64 -18.71 -24.15
CA ILE A 221 -23.03 -18.91 -24.60
C ILE A 221 -23.21 -20.39 -24.99
N HIS A 222 -23.54 -21.22 -24.00
CA HIS A 222 -23.84 -22.64 -24.15
C HIS A 222 -25.37 -22.86 -24.15
N PRO A 223 -25.91 -23.88 -24.87
CA PRO A 223 -27.35 -24.18 -24.87
C PRO A 223 -27.97 -24.51 -23.50
N SER A 224 -27.17 -24.67 -22.44
CA SER A 224 -27.59 -24.98 -21.08
C SER A 224 -27.63 -23.77 -20.12
N GLY A 225 -27.32 -22.55 -20.59
CA GLY A 225 -27.44 -21.32 -19.81
C GLY A 225 -26.40 -20.26 -20.18
N ALA A 226 -26.77 -18.99 -20.10
CA ALA A 226 -25.86 -17.87 -20.33
C ALA A 226 -24.90 -17.65 -19.16
N PRO A 227 -23.68 -17.16 -19.41
CA PRO A 227 -22.68 -16.92 -18.37
C PRO A 227 -23.12 -15.83 -17.40
N ASN A 228 -22.95 -16.05 -16.10
CA ASN A 228 -23.07 -14.96 -15.11
C ASN A 228 -21.90 -13.99 -15.30
N ILE A 229 -22.18 -12.80 -15.82
CA ILE A 229 -21.18 -11.73 -15.93
C ILE A 229 -21.02 -11.13 -14.54
N THR A 230 -19.84 -11.30 -13.96
CA THR A 230 -19.49 -10.76 -12.64
C THR A 230 -18.37 -9.72 -12.76
N LYS A 231 -18.14 -8.95 -11.70
CA LYS A 231 -16.96 -8.06 -11.58
C LYS A 231 -15.66 -8.82 -11.89
N THR A 232 -15.48 -9.99 -11.26
CA THR A 232 -14.30 -10.83 -11.47
C THR A 232 -14.20 -11.28 -12.92
N TYR A 233 -15.32 -11.63 -13.56
CA TYR A 233 -15.33 -12.03 -14.97
C TYR A 233 -14.82 -10.92 -15.90
N ILE A 234 -15.25 -9.68 -15.69
CA ILE A 234 -14.78 -8.51 -16.45
C ILE A 234 -13.30 -8.23 -16.15
N ALA A 235 -12.92 -8.21 -14.87
CA ALA A 235 -11.55 -7.96 -14.44
C ALA A 235 -10.56 -8.99 -15.02
N GLN A 236 -10.90 -10.28 -15.02
CA GLN A 236 -10.10 -11.33 -15.62
C GLN A 236 -9.94 -11.15 -17.13
N ALA A 237 -11.01 -10.76 -17.84
CA ALA A 237 -10.94 -10.51 -19.27
C ALA A 237 -10.01 -9.32 -19.60
N PHE A 238 -10.08 -8.27 -18.78
CA PHE A 238 -9.33 -7.03 -18.97
C PHE A 238 -7.84 -7.20 -18.63
N THR A 239 -7.55 -7.82 -17.49
CA THR A 239 -6.18 -7.99 -17.01
C THR A 239 -5.49 -9.21 -17.62
N GLY A 240 -6.25 -10.27 -17.92
CA GLY A 240 -5.73 -11.59 -18.26
C GLY A 240 -5.29 -12.44 -17.06
N GLU A 241 -5.45 -11.93 -15.84
CA GLU A 241 -5.03 -12.59 -14.60
C GLU A 241 -6.22 -13.36 -13.97
N GLN A 242 -5.96 -14.41 -13.18
CA GLN A 242 -7.01 -15.21 -12.55
C GLN A 242 -7.67 -14.51 -11.35
N ASP A 243 -6.87 -13.84 -10.52
CA ASP A 243 -7.34 -13.12 -9.32
C ASP A 243 -6.87 -11.65 -9.34
N PRO A 244 -7.37 -10.85 -10.30
CA PRO A 244 -6.96 -9.45 -10.43
C PRO A 244 -7.52 -8.60 -9.30
N ARG A 245 -6.67 -7.71 -8.78
CA ARG A 245 -7.03 -6.74 -7.73
C ARG A 245 -6.85 -5.31 -8.24
N PRO A 246 -7.75 -4.38 -7.87
CA PRO A 246 -7.60 -2.97 -8.23
C PRO A 246 -6.35 -2.36 -7.60
N LEU A 247 -5.78 -1.37 -8.29
CA LEU A 247 -4.61 -0.59 -7.86
C LEU A 247 -4.99 0.79 -7.29
N THR A 248 -6.27 1.02 -7.00
CA THR A 248 -6.74 2.21 -6.31
C THR A 248 -6.22 2.25 -4.87
N LEU A 249 -5.85 3.41 -4.33
CA LEU A 249 -5.27 3.53 -2.99
C LEU A 249 -6.12 2.86 -1.90
N GLY A 250 -7.44 3.04 -1.93
CA GLY A 250 -8.35 2.42 -0.95
C GLY A 250 -8.29 0.88 -0.93
N GLU A 251 -7.95 0.23 -2.05
CA GLU A 251 -7.85 -1.23 -2.17
C GLU A 251 -6.44 -1.74 -1.85
N VAL A 252 -5.42 -0.95 -2.18
CA VAL A 252 -4.00 -1.28 -1.94
C VAL A 252 -3.62 -1.09 -0.47
N MET A 253 -4.13 -0.05 0.19
CA MET A 253 -3.70 0.33 1.53
C MET A 253 -3.89 -0.73 2.62
N PRO A 254 -5.00 -1.48 2.69
CA PRO A 254 -5.13 -2.59 3.64
C PRO A 254 -4.05 -3.67 3.46
N PHE A 255 -3.56 -3.87 2.22
CA PHE A 255 -2.45 -4.78 1.96
C PHE A 255 -1.12 -4.18 2.44
N CYS A 256 -0.87 -2.90 2.16
CA CYS A 256 0.31 -2.19 2.64
C CYS A 256 0.41 -2.21 4.17
N GLN A 257 -0.70 -1.95 4.87
CA GLN A 257 -0.74 -1.97 6.34
C GLN A 257 -0.42 -3.36 6.91
N ARG A 258 -1.05 -4.42 6.39
CA ARG A 258 -0.73 -5.80 6.79
C ARG A 258 0.73 -6.15 6.54
N GLU A 259 1.29 -5.67 5.43
CA GLU A 259 2.70 -5.91 5.13
C GLU A 259 3.61 -5.15 6.10
N LEU A 260 3.33 -3.88 6.40
CA LEU A 260 4.06 -3.12 7.42
C LEU A 260 4.00 -3.80 8.80
N GLU A 261 2.83 -4.28 9.22
CA GLU A 261 2.64 -5.02 10.47
C GLU A 261 3.47 -6.32 10.50
N ARG A 262 3.52 -7.06 9.38
CA ARG A 262 4.41 -8.24 9.28
C ARG A 262 5.88 -7.86 9.42
N GLN A 263 6.30 -6.75 8.81
CA GLN A 263 7.69 -6.29 8.91
C GLN A 263 8.03 -5.79 10.33
N GLN A 264 7.07 -5.23 11.06
CA GLN A 264 7.24 -4.82 12.47
C GLN A 264 7.71 -5.99 13.34
N HIS A 265 7.03 -7.14 13.24
CA HIS A 265 7.37 -8.30 14.05
C HIS A 265 8.59 -9.04 13.50
N ARG A 266 8.69 -9.20 12.18
CA ARG A 266 9.74 -10.04 11.56
C ARG A 266 11.10 -9.35 11.53
N ILE A 267 11.17 -8.09 11.11
CA ILE A 267 12.44 -7.40 10.88
C ILE A 267 12.83 -6.58 12.11
N LEU A 268 11.88 -5.86 12.67
CA LEU A 268 12.16 -4.93 13.77
C LEU A 268 12.07 -5.61 15.15
N SER A 269 11.42 -6.77 15.24
CA SER A 269 11.15 -7.47 16.51
C SER A 269 10.49 -6.55 17.55
N LEU A 270 9.49 -5.76 17.13
CA LEU A 270 8.81 -4.79 17.98
C LEU A 270 7.44 -5.33 18.41
N ASN A 271 7.23 -5.46 19.72
CA ASN A 271 5.94 -5.88 20.29
C ASN A 271 5.23 -4.79 21.12
N HIS A 272 5.85 -3.62 21.25
CA HIS A 272 5.42 -2.55 22.16
C HIS A 272 5.22 -1.22 21.45
N LYS A 273 4.71 -0.22 22.19
CA LYS A 273 4.54 1.16 21.71
C LYS A 273 5.91 1.73 21.32
N ILE A 274 6.00 2.25 20.10
CA ILE A 274 7.24 2.82 19.54
C ILE A 274 7.25 4.32 19.80
N LEU A 275 8.39 4.86 20.20
CA LEU A 275 8.56 6.29 20.46
C LEU A 275 8.51 7.09 19.16
N ARG A 276 7.53 8.01 19.07
CA ARG A 276 7.46 9.01 18.01
C ARG A 276 8.53 10.08 18.22
N ARG A 277 9.58 10.05 17.40
CA ARG A 277 10.67 11.04 17.43
C ARG A 277 10.36 12.23 16.52
N ASN A 278 10.91 13.41 16.85
CA ASN A 278 10.83 14.62 16.01
C ASN A 278 11.41 14.42 14.59
N ILE A 279 12.22 13.39 14.41
CA ILE A 279 12.76 12.99 13.10
C ILE A 279 11.67 12.66 12.08
N LEU A 280 10.49 12.22 12.53
CA LEU A 280 9.34 11.94 11.66
C LEU A 280 8.81 13.21 10.99
N ASP A 281 8.86 14.33 11.70
CA ASP A 281 8.48 15.63 11.15
C ASP A 281 9.52 16.11 10.13
N ALA A 282 10.82 15.88 10.40
CA ALA A 282 11.88 16.14 9.44
C ALA A 282 11.73 15.31 8.15
N ILE A 283 11.37 14.02 8.26
CA ILE A 283 11.06 13.17 7.09
C ILE A 283 9.88 13.76 6.32
N THR A 284 8.82 14.16 7.02
CA THR A 284 7.61 14.74 6.41
C THR A 284 7.92 16.03 5.64
N THR A 285 8.76 16.90 6.18
CA THR A 285 9.18 18.12 5.50
C THR A 285 10.08 17.80 4.31
N ALA A 286 11.12 17.00 4.49
CA ALA A 286 12.08 16.73 3.42
C ALA A 286 11.43 16.00 2.23
N ILE A 287 10.50 15.08 2.50
CA ILE A 287 9.82 14.34 1.44
C ILE A 287 8.85 15.20 0.65
N GLN A 288 8.52 16.44 1.05
CA GLN A 288 7.67 17.34 0.24
C GLN A 288 8.43 17.84 -0.99
N ASP A 289 9.67 18.27 -0.79
CA ASP A 289 10.46 18.95 -1.82
C ASP A 289 11.37 18.01 -2.63
N HIS A 290 11.52 16.76 -2.18
CA HIS A 290 12.47 15.81 -2.75
C HIS A 290 11.81 14.51 -3.22
N ALA A 291 12.35 13.93 -4.31
CA ALA A 291 11.91 12.62 -4.82
C ALA A 291 12.66 11.45 -4.18
N VAL A 292 13.86 11.71 -3.64
CA VAL A 292 14.68 10.76 -2.90
C VAL A 292 15.17 11.37 -1.59
N LEU A 293 15.18 10.60 -0.52
CA LEU A 293 15.59 11.00 0.82
C LEU A 293 16.54 9.95 1.40
N LEU A 294 17.59 10.39 2.09
CA LEU A 294 18.51 9.52 2.81
C LEU A 294 18.31 9.65 4.32
N ILE A 295 18.20 8.52 5.01
CA ILE A 295 18.18 8.43 6.48
C ILE A 295 19.47 7.76 6.92
N CYS A 296 20.33 8.52 7.58
CA CYS A 296 21.67 8.11 8.01
C CYS A 296 21.78 7.97 9.53
N GLY A 297 22.86 7.37 10.02
CA GLY A 297 23.14 7.22 11.44
C GLY A 297 23.83 5.90 11.78
N HIS A 298 24.47 5.85 12.95
CA HIS A 298 25.16 4.66 13.43
C HIS A 298 24.18 3.50 13.70
N GLY A 299 24.70 2.30 13.91
CA GLY A 299 23.87 1.14 14.23
C GLY A 299 23.14 1.30 15.57
N GLY A 300 21.94 0.72 15.66
CA GLY A 300 21.08 0.82 16.84
C GLY A 300 20.45 2.20 17.10
N SER A 301 20.68 3.23 16.27
CA SER A 301 20.09 4.57 16.45
C SER A 301 18.58 4.67 16.16
N GLY A 302 17.96 3.59 15.67
CA GLY A 302 16.52 3.55 15.40
C GLY A 302 16.09 4.01 14.00
N LYS A 303 16.99 4.12 13.01
CA LYS A 303 16.66 4.50 11.62
C LYS A 303 15.51 3.69 11.01
N SER A 304 15.64 2.36 11.02
CA SER A 304 14.64 1.43 10.46
C SER A 304 13.28 1.57 11.16
N VAL A 305 13.32 1.81 12.47
CA VAL A 305 12.14 2.02 13.31
C VAL A 305 11.46 3.35 12.96
N ALA A 306 12.24 4.44 12.82
CA ALA A 306 11.74 5.74 12.43
C ALA A 306 11.08 5.73 11.04
N LEU A 307 11.73 5.10 10.04
CA LEU A 307 11.17 4.96 8.71
C LEU A 307 9.88 4.13 8.72
N TRP A 308 9.89 2.97 9.38
CA TRP A 308 8.70 2.12 9.50
C TRP A 308 7.55 2.87 10.18
N GLN A 309 7.84 3.57 11.28
CA GLN A 309 6.82 4.30 12.04
C GLN A 309 6.22 5.41 11.18
N TRP A 310 7.07 6.18 10.50
CA TRP A 310 6.62 7.23 9.60
C TRP A 310 5.71 6.69 8.48
N LEU A 311 6.13 5.62 7.80
CA LEU A 311 5.31 4.96 6.77
C LEU A 311 4.00 4.42 7.35
N SER A 312 4.03 3.90 8.58
CA SER A 312 2.86 3.38 9.26
C SER A 312 1.89 4.48 9.70
N GLU A 313 2.38 5.64 10.12
CA GLU A 313 1.57 6.83 10.42
C GLU A 313 0.93 7.36 9.14
N LEU A 314 1.73 7.56 8.08
CA LEU A 314 1.25 8.01 6.77
C LEU A 314 0.17 7.07 6.22
N GLY A 315 0.41 5.76 6.30
CA GLY A 315 -0.53 4.75 5.81
C GLY A 315 -1.85 4.65 6.58
N ARG A 316 -1.98 5.32 7.73
CA ARG A 316 -3.22 5.41 8.52
C ARG A 316 -3.94 6.76 8.35
N GLN A 317 -3.33 7.76 7.72
CA GLN A 317 -3.94 9.07 7.53
C GLN A 317 -5.18 8.99 6.65
N GLN A 318 -6.15 9.86 6.93
CA GLN A 318 -7.35 10.06 6.12
C GLN A 318 -7.50 11.55 5.79
N PRO A 319 -7.66 11.94 4.52
CA PRO A 319 -7.69 11.07 3.33
C PRO A 319 -6.33 10.42 3.04
N LEU A 320 -6.36 9.26 2.37
CA LEU A 320 -5.15 8.55 1.93
C LEU A 320 -4.36 9.40 0.94
N GLN A 321 -3.09 9.64 1.22
CA GLN A 321 -2.22 10.45 0.36
C GLN A 321 -1.45 9.60 -0.64
N ALA A 322 -0.89 8.47 -0.18
CA ALA A 322 -0.06 7.59 -1.00
C ALA A 322 -0.12 6.14 -0.50
N ALA A 323 0.14 5.19 -1.40
CA ALA A 323 0.50 3.83 -1.05
C ALA A 323 1.89 3.80 -0.42
N VAL A 324 2.07 2.97 0.62
CA VAL A 324 3.35 2.85 1.33
C VAL A 324 3.91 1.44 1.22
N ALA A 325 5.22 1.33 1.04
CA ALA A 325 5.93 0.05 1.04
C ALA A 325 7.24 0.17 1.82
N PHE A 326 7.55 -0.85 2.63
CA PHE A 326 8.81 -0.97 3.35
C PHE A 326 9.49 -2.29 2.97
N ARG A 327 10.78 -2.24 2.62
CA ARG A 327 11.56 -3.42 2.23
C ARG A 327 12.95 -3.34 2.83
N GLU A 328 13.45 -4.46 3.32
CA GLU A 328 14.85 -4.60 3.69
C GLU A 328 15.67 -5.03 2.47
N ARG A 329 16.89 -4.50 2.34
CA ARG A 329 17.78 -4.80 1.22
C ARG A 329 18.03 -6.30 1.03
N SER A 330 18.17 -7.06 2.11
CA SER A 330 18.38 -8.52 2.09
C SER A 330 17.17 -9.29 1.55
N ALA A 331 15.96 -8.75 1.70
CA ALA A 331 14.75 -9.32 1.11
C ALA A 331 14.61 -8.99 -0.38
N LEU A 332 15.47 -8.11 -0.91
CA LEU A 332 15.51 -7.82 -2.33
C LEU A 332 16.33 -8.90 -3.03
N ASN A 333 15.63 -9.90 -3.56
CA ASN A 333 16.18 -10.77 -4.60
C ASN A 333 16.41 -9.94 -5.87
N LEU A 334 17.43 -9.07 -5.88
CA LEU A 334 17.79 -8.15 -6.97
C LEU A 334 18.32 -8.85 -8.23
N GLY A 335 18.08 -10.16 -8.38
CA GLY A 335 18.32 -10.88 -9.62
C GLY A 335 17.42 -10.31 -10.72
N HIS A 336 17.93 -9.33 -11.48
CA HIS A 336 17.36 -8.68 -12.68
C HIS A 336 15.91 -8.18 -12.62
N ARG A 337 15.19 -8.32 -11.50
CA ARG A 337 13.78 -7.95 -11.37
C ARG A 337 13.63 -6.56 -10.78
N ASN A 338 12.79 -5.76 -11.42
CA ASN A 338 12.40 -4.43 -10.94
C ASN A 338 11.54 -4.57 -9.68
N ILE A 339 12.06 -4.11 -8.54
CA ILE A 339 11.37 -4.18 -7.25
C ILE A 339 10.03 -3.42 -7.25
N VAL A 340 9.97 -2.25 -7.92
CA VAL A 340 8.73 -1.46 -8.00
C VAL A 340 7.68 -2.25 -8.77
N ALA A 341 8.09 -2.87 -9.89
CA ALA A 341 7.23 -3.79 -10.63
C ALA A 341 6.77 -4.95 -9.75
N GLN A 342 7.67 -5.58 -9.00
CA GLN A 342 7.30 -6.68 -8.11
C GLN A 342 6.24 -6.25 -7.08
N ILE A 343 6.46 -5.14 -6.38
CA ILE A 343 5.54 -4.63 -5.35
C ILE A 343 4.15 -4.36 -5.95
N VAL A 344 4.09 -3.61 -7.04
CA VAL A 344 2.81 -3.22 -7.67
C VAL A 344 2.09 -4.43 -8.26
N ASN A 345 2.81 -5.38 -8.85
CA ASN A 345 2.20 -6.62 -9.37
C ASN A 345 1.75 -7.56 -8.24
N ASP A 346 2.44 -7.58 -7.11
CA ASP A 346 2.00 -8.28 -5.90
C ASP A 346 0.73 -7.64 -5.33
N TRP A 347 0.51 -6.34 -5.49
CA TRP A 347 -0.76 -5.68 -5.17
C TRP A 347 -1.86 -6.03 -6.16
N ALA A 348 -1.54 -6.03 -7.45
CA ALA A 348 -2.47 -6.33 -8.54
C ALA A 348 -2.94 -7.80 -8.58
N GLY A 349 -2.31 -8.71 -7.85
CA GLY A 349 -2.62 -10.15 -7.92
C GLY A 349 -2.09 -10.84 -9.18
N THR A 350 -1.03 -10.28 -9.76
CA THR A 350 -0.43 -10.79 -10.99
C THR A 350 0.36 -12.09 -10.74
N GLU A 351 0.19 -13.08 -11.62
CA GLU A 351 0.84 -14.39 -11.48
C GLU A 351 2.37 -14.34 -11.62
N GLN A 352 3.03 -15.38 -11.09
CA GLN A 352 4.48 -15.57 -11.24
C GLN A 352 4.80 -15.91 -12.70
N GLY A 353 5.56 -15.06 -13.39
CA GLY A 353 5.89 -15.21 -14.82
C GLY A 353 5.13 -14.29 -15.78
N SER A 354 4.21 -13.46 -15.28
CA SER A 354 3.58 -12.41 -16.09
C SER A 354 4.62 -11.41 -16.58
N ARG A 355 4.54 -11.02 -17.86
CA ARG A 355 5.40 -9.98 -18.47
C ARG A 355 5.30 -8.64 -17.74
N ARG A 356 4.20 -8.39 -17.02
CA ARG A 356 4.04 -7.17 -16.21
C ARG A 356 5.06 -7.04 -15.09
N ARG A 357 5.60 -8.16 -14.60
CA ARG A 357 6.64 -8.17 -13.55
C ARG A 357 8.02 -7.77 -14.09
N GLU A 358 8.18 -7.70 -15.40
CA GLU A 358 9.41 -7.29 -16.10
C GLU A 358 9.33 -5.85 -16.64
N GLU A 359 8.24 -5.13 -16.35
CA GLU A 359 8.07 -3.75 -16.78
C GLU A 359 9.09 -2.80 -16.13
N THR A 360 9.36 -1.68 -16.80
CA THR A 360 10.21 -0.62 -16.25
C THR A 360 9.53 0.07 -15.07
N ILE A 361 10.31 0.83 -14.28
CA ILE A 361 9.80 1.56 -13.11
C ILE A 361 8.73 2.56 -13.57
N GLU A 362 9.00 3.31 -14.63
CA GLU A 362 8.12 4.35 -15.17
C GLU A 362 6.80 3.74 -15.65
N ARG A 363 6.86 2.62 -16.39
CA ARG A 363 5.65 1.93 -16.85
C ARG A 363 4.85 1.42 -15.65
N THR A 364 5.50 0.81 -14.66
CA THR A 364 4.81 0.33 -13.45
C THR A 364 4.14 1.48 -12.69
N LEU A 365 4.84 2.59 -12.48
CA LEU A 365 4.31 3.74 -11.76
C LEU A 365 3.19 4.44 -12.53
N SER A 366 3.27 4.50 -13.86
CA SER A 366 2.17 5.01 -14.68
C SER A 366 0.87 4.22 -14.46
N ARG A 367 0.94 2.91 -14.17
CA ARG A 367 -0.25 2.10 -13.85
C ARG A 367 -0.90 2.56 -12.55
N LEU A 368 -0.10 2.90 -11.54
CA LEU A 368 -0.61 3.45 -10.27
C LEU A 368 -1.27 4.82 -10.49
N VAL A 369 -0.65 5.68 -11.31
CA VAL A 369 -1.22 7.00 -11.67
C VAL A 369 -2.55 6.83 -12.41
N ILE A 370 -2.60 5.94 -13.41
CA ILE A 370 -3.83 5.62 -14.16
C ILE A 370 -4.95 5.15 -13.23
N ALA A 371 -4.62 4.33 -12.23
CA ALA A 371 -5.59 3.84 -11.27
C ALA A 371 -6.09 4.89 -10.26
N ASN A 372 -5.38 6.02 -10.11
CA ASN A 372 -5.66 7.03 -9.11
C ASN A 372 -5.69 8.45 -9.71
N PRO A 373 -6.55 8.73 -10.71
CA PRO A 373 -6.51 9.99 -11.48
C PRO A 373 -6.87 11.24 -10.66
N GLY A 374 -7.56 11.09 -9.53
CA GLY A 374 -7.90 12.19 -8.61
C GLY A 374 -6.83 12.50 -7.55
N HIS A 375 -5.76 11.71 -7.48
CA HIS A 375 -4.72 11.88 -6.47
C HIS A 375 -3.54 12.66 -7.04
N THR A 376 -3.06 13.64 -6.28
CA THR A 376 -1.83 14.36 -6.60
C THR A 376 -0.63 13.49 -6.23
N PRO A 377 0.38 13.34 -7.11
CA PRO A 377 1.64 12.67 -6.76
C PRO A 377 2.25 13.18 -5.45
N PRO A 378 2.89 12.31 -4.65
CA PRO A 378 3.21 10.93 -4.97
C PRO A 378 2.08 9.93 -4.69
N ILE A 379 1.93 8.92 -5.57
CA ILE A 379 1.00 7.80 -5.38
C ILE A 379 1.68 6.65 -4.61
N LEU A 380 3.01 6.54 -4.68
CA LEU A 380 3.80 5.54 -3.96
C LEU A 380 4.91 6.19 -3.13
N ILE A 381 5.09 5.76 -1.90
CA ILE A 381 6.29 6.01 -1.11
C ILE A 381 6.93 4.69 -0.72
N LEU A 382 8.17 4.50 -1.18
CA LEU A 382 8.94 3.27 -0.98
C LEU A 382 10.11 3.54 -0.02
N GLY A 383 10.11 2.86 1.11
CA GLY A 383 11.22 2.80 2.05
C GLY A 383 12.09 1.56 1.84
N ILE A 384 13.40 1.74 1.71
CA ILE A 384 14.38 0.64 1.61
C ILE A 384 15.38 0.74 2.75
N ASP A 385 15.44 -0.30 3.57
CA ASP A 385 16.32 -0.38 4.72
C ASP A 385 17.64 -1.09 4.41
N GLY A 386 18.74 -0.57 4.96
CA GLY A 386 20.07 -1.18 4.92
C GLY A 386 20.69 -1.26 3.53
N ILE A 387 20.66 -0.19 2.74
CA ILE A 387 21.24 -0.23 1.37
C ILE A 387 22.77 -0.48 1.36
N ASP A 388 23.45 -0.18 2.46
CA ASP A 388 24.87 -0.42 2.68
C ASP A 388 25.20 -1.86 3.13
N GLU A 389 24.18 -2.62 3.56
CA GLU A 389 24.33 -3.95 4.15
C GLU A 389 24.49 -5.07 3.10
N GLU A 390 25.39 -4.96 2.11
CA GLU A 390 25.89 -6.13 1.36
C GLU A 390 27.15 -5.88 0.53
N LYS A 391 28.31 -6.38 1.00
CA LYS A 391 29.59 -6.37 0.27
C LYS A 391 29.79 -7.58 -0.67
N ALA A 392 28.87 -8.56 -0.69
CA ALA A 392 29.07 -9.82 -1.40
C ALA A 392 27.97 -10.11 -2.44
N LEU A 393 28.28 -9.74 -3.70
CA LEU A 393 27.86 -10.36 -4.97
C LEU A 393 26.36 -10.42 -5.32
N ALA A 394 25.95 -9.63 -6.34
CA ALA A 394 25.42 -10.17 -7.61
C ALA A 394 25.23 -9.10 -8.71
N SER A 395 25.03 -7.82 -8.36
CA SER A 395 24.90 -6.75 -9.37
C SER A 395 24.94 -5.35 -8.72
N PRO A 396 26.09 -4.67 -8.69
CA PRO A 396 26.18 -3.27 -8.27
C PRO A 396 25.20 -2.37 -9.05
N GLY A 397 24.89 -2.73 -10.30
CA GLY A 397 23.99 -1.96 -11.17
C GLY A 397 22.50 -2.09 -10.83
N ALA A 398 22.07 -3.08 -10.05
CA ALA A 398 20.63 -3.26 -9.78
C ALA A 398 20.07 -2.19 -8.82
N LEU A 399 20.84 -1.83 -7.79
CA LEU A 399 20.45 -0.77 -6.86
C LEU A 399 20.58 0.61 -7.52
N ASP A 400 21.63 0.82 -8.32
CA ASP A 400 21.76 2.04 -9.13
C ASP A 400 20.57 2.19 -10.11
N ALA A 401 20.20 1.13 -10.83
CA ALA A 401 19.05 1.15 -11.74
C ALA A 401 17.72 1.45 -11.04
N LEU A 402 17.60 1.11 -9.76
CA LEU A 402 16.45 1.48 -8.93
C LEU A 402 16.48 2.95 -8.51
N ILE A 403 17.64 3.44 -8.06
CA ILE A 403 17.78 4.79 -7.46
C ILE A 403 17.79 5.87 -8.55
N ARG A 404 18.42 5.59 -9.70
CA ARG A 404 18.70 6.56 -10.77
C ARG A 404 17.45 7.31 -11.29
N PRO A 405 16.30 6.67 -11.54
CA PRO A 405 15.08 7.39 -11.93
C PRO A 405 14.61 8.40 -10.88
N PHE A 406 14.78 8.09 -9.58
CA PHE A 406 14.39 9.00 -8.49
C PHE A 406 15.38 10.16 -8.31
N LEU A 407 16.67 9.93 -8.59
CA LEU A 407 17.67 11.02 -8.63
C LEU A 407 17.38 11.99 -9.77
N GLU A 408 17.05 11.47 -10.95
CA GLU A 408 16.67 12.30 -12.09
C GLU A 408 15.41 13.12 -11.76
N GLU A 409 14.39 12.49 -11.16
CA GLU A 409 13.19 13.17 -10.70
C GLU A 409 13.50 14.25 -9.66
N ASN A 410 14.38 13.96 -8.70
CA ASN A 410 14.80 14.94 -7.69
C ASN A 410 15.45 16.17 -8.34
N ARG A 411 16.34 15.96 -9.32
CA ARG A 411 16.95 17.04 -10.10
C ARG A 411 15.88 17.89 -10.80
N ARG A 412 14.87 17.26 -11.41
CA ARG A 412 13.78 17.97 -12.11
C ARG A 412 12.95 18.82 -11.15
N LEU A 413 12.58 18.27 -9.98
CA LEU A 413 11.84 19.01 -8.95
C LEU A 413 12.61 20.25 -8.48
N LEU A 414 13.92 20.10 -8.21
CA LEU A 414 14.77 21.21 -7.77
C LEU A 414 14.94 22.29 -8.84
N LEU A 415 14.97 21.90 -10.12
CA LEU A 415 15.05 22.81 -11.26
C LEU A 415 13.69 23.37 -11.68
N LYS A 416 12.59 22.92 -11.07
CA LYS A 416 11.20 23.30 -11.41
C LYS A 416 10.88 23.07 -12.89
N GLU A 417 11.37 21.96 -13.44
CA GLU A 417 11.07 21.55 -14.82
C GLU A 417 9.58 21.16 -14.94
N ASP A 418 8.87 21.73 -15.92
CA ASP A 418 7.44 21.46 -16.17
C ASP A 418 7.26 20.15 -16.95
N THR A 419 7.52 19.02 -16.28
CA THR A 419 7.43 17.67 -16.84
C THR A 419 6.63 16.73 -15.94
N PRO A 420 6.05 15.63 -16.49
CA PRO A 420 5.24 14.72 -15.71
C PRO A 420 6.04 14.09 -14.57
N CYS A 421 5.53 14.21 -13.34
CA CYS A 421 6.14 13.64 -12.15
C CYS A 421 6.17 12.10 -12.21
N LEU A 422 7.25 11.49 -11.70
CA LEU A 422 7.42 10.03 -11.63
C LEU A 422 6.28 9.34 -10.84
N GLY A 423 5.56 10.07 -10.00
CA GLY A 423 4.41 9.54 -9.24
C GLY A 423 4.82 8.77 -7.98
N ALA A 424 6.11 8.76 -7.61
CA ALA A 424 6.61 8.05 -6.45
C ALA A 424 7.77 8.77 -5.77
N LYS A 425 8.00 8.45 -4.49
CA LYS A 425 9.17 8.90 -3.71
C LYS A 425 9.90 7.72 -3.09
N LEU A 426 11.21 7.85 -2.95
CA LEU A 426 12.11 6.82 -2.44
C LEU A 426 12.80 7.30 -1.17
N ILE A 427 12.74 6.52 -0.09
CA ILE A 427 13.46 6.78 1.15
C ILE A 427 14.43 5.63 1.37
N LEU A 428 15.70 5.96 1.55
CA LEU A 428 16.78 4.99 1.70
C LEU A 428 17.39 5.11 3.09
N VAL A 429 17.69 3.99 3.72
CA VAL A 429 18.39 3.96 5.01
C VAL A 429 19.79 3.40 4.82
N CYS A 430 20.79 4.13 5.30
CA CYS A 430 22.18 3.68 5.36
C CYS A 430 22.90 4.17 6.62
N ARG A 431 24.20 3.84 6.74
CA ARG A 431 25.06 4.35 7.83
C ARG A 431 25.42 5.82 7.65
N ASP A 432 25.87 6.18 6.46
CA ASP A 432 26.33 7.54 6.12
C ASP A 432 26.20 7.81 4.61
N GLN A 433 26.30 9.09 4.26
CA GLN A 433 26.27 9.57 2.87
C GLN A 433 27.41 9.00 2.01
N VAL A 434 28.56 8.67 2.60
CA VAL A 434 29.72 8.15 1.86
C VAL A 434 29.40 6.76 1.29
N HIS A 435 28.75 5.90 2.06
CA HIS A 435 28.28 4.61 1.58
C HIS A 435 27.24 4.76 0.46
N PHE A 436 26.33 5.73 0.56
CA PHE A 436 25.40 6.03 -0.53
C PHE A 436 26.14 6.45 -1.79
N ASP A 437 27.06 7.43 -1.69
CA ASP A 437 27.84 7.93 -2.83
C ASP A 437 28.58 6.78 -3.53
N MET A 438 29.17 5.83 -2.79
CA MET A 438 29.83 4.65 -3.37
C MET A 438 28.89 3.75 -4.20
N LEU A 439 27.60 3.68 -3.88
CA LEU A 439 26.62 2.83 -4.55
C LEU A 439 26.14 3.39 -5.89
N VAL A 440 26.09 4.72 -6.00
CA VAL A 440 25.50 5.45 -7.14
C VAL A 440 26.55 6.14 -8.01
N THR A 441 27.82 6.12 -7.59
CA THR A 441 28.94 6.65 -8.40
C THR A 441 29.00 5.87 -9.71
N PRO A 442 28.85 6.53 -10.88
CA PRO A 442 28.92 5.86 -12.17
C PRO A 442 30.30 5.22 -12.37
N SER A 443 30.41 4.24 -13.27
CA SER A 443 31.69 3.61 -13.65
C SER A 443 32.77 4.58 -14.16
N SER A 444 32.41 5.85 -14.40
CA SER A 444 33.31 6.95 -14.72
C SER A 444 34.13 7.47 -13.53
N GLY A 445 33.76 7.11 -12.30
CA GLY A 445 34.50 7.47 -11.07
C GLY A 445 34.27 8.88 -10.54
N TYR A 446 33.34 9.65 -11.14
CA TYR A 446 33.00 11.00 -10.66
C TYR A 446 31.88 10.97 -9.63
N PRO A 447 31.99 11.74 -8.53
CA PRO A 447 30.93 11.83 -7.53
C PRO A 447 29.66 12.44 -8.13
N LEU A 448 28.50 12.10 -7.57
CA LEU A 448 27.24 12.74 -7.94
C LEU A 448 27.34 14.28 -7.78
N PRO A 449 26.85 15.05 -8.75
CA PRO A 449 26.71 16.50 -8.63
C PRO A 449 25.98 16.87 -7.34
N ALA A 450 26.40 17.96 -6.68
CA ALA A 450 25.81 18.38 -5.40
C ALA A 450 24.28 18.58 -5.48
N LEU A 451 23.76 19.03 -6.63
CA LEU A 451 22.33 19.23 -6.86
C LEU A 451 21.54 17.90 -6.94
N GLU A 452 22.19 16.80 -7.28
CA GLU A 452 21.57 15.48 -7.38
C GLU A 452 21.63 14.70 -6.06
N ARG A 453 22.42 15.16 -5.09
CA ARG A 453 22.53 14.49 -3.80
C ARG A 453 21.20 14.62 -3.04
N PRO A 454 20.63 13.49 -2.58
CA PRO A 454 19.43 13.53 -1.76
C PRO A 454 19.73 14.29 -0.45
N PRO A 455 18.73 14.98 0.13
CA PRO A 455 18.84 15.47 1.49
C PRO A 455 19.11 14.32 2.47
N GLU A 456 19.92 14.60 3.47
CA GLU A 456 20.27 13.66 4.52
C GLU A 456 19.55 14.02 5.82
N ILE A 457 18.91 13.02 6.42
CA ILE A 457 18.36 13.09 7.77
C ILE A 457 19.20 12.18 8.66
N THR A 458 19.96 12.77 9.57
CA THR A 458 20.79 12.02 10.52
C THR A 458 19.98 11.61 11.74
N VAL A 459 19.96 10.31 12.04
CA VAL A 459 19.34 9.73 13.23
C VAL A 459 20.43 9.35 14.23
N THR A 460 20.49 10.11 15.31
CA THR A 460 21.39 9.88 16.44
C THR A 460 20.68 9.11 17.55
N ASP A 461 21.44 8.77 18.59
CA ASP A 461 20.88 8.45 19.91
C ASP A 461 19.94 9.55 20.43
N PHE A 462 19.16 9.22 21.47
CA PHE A 462 18.35 10.20 22.17
C PHE A 462 19.23 11.26 22.83
N SER A 463 18.86 12.53 22.63
CA SER A 463 19.39 13.57 23.51
C SER A 463 18.81 13.41 24.92
N SER A 464 19.49 13.96 25.93
CA SER A 464 18.99 13.91 27.30
C SER A 464 17.61 14.54 27.43
N GLU A 465 17.32 15.59 26.66
CA GLU A 465 16.01 16.25 26.61
C GLU A 465 14.96 15.36 25.95
N GLU A 466 15.27 14.76 24.78
CA GLU A 466 14.38 13.83 24.08
C GLU A 466 14.01 12.63 24.98
N LEU A 467 15.00 12.15 25.76
CA LEU A 467 14.82 11.07 26.73
C LEU A 467 13.85 11.46 27.85
N VAL A 468 13.99 12.66 28.41
CA VAL A 468 13.14 13.15 29.51
C VAL A 468 11.71 13.40 29.03
N GLU A 469 11.54 14.01 27.85
CA GLU A 469 10.22 14.20 27.22
C GLU A 469 9.52 12.85 27.03
N PHE A 470 10.27 11.86 26.55
CA PHE A 470 9.75 10.51 26.38
C PHE A 470 9.30 9.88 27.70
N VAL A 471 10.13 9.91 28.74
CA VAL A 471 9.74 9.27 30.01
C VAL A 471 8.50 9.93 30.61
N GLN A 472 8.34 11.25 30.47
CA GLN A 472 7.16 11.97 30.94
C GLN A 472 5.86 11.57 30.22
N GLU A 473 5.92 11.31 28.91
CA GLU A 473 4.71 10.97 28.15
C GLU A 473 4.26 9.51 28.38
N TYR A 474 5.21 8.58 28.65
CA TYR A 474 4.93 7.14 28.62
C TYR A 474 5.02 6.43 29.98
N PHE A 475 5.63 7.04 31.00
CA PHE A 475 5.86 6.41 32.29
C PHE A 475 5.25 7.20 33.45
N SER A 476 5.30 6.60 34.64
CA SER A 476 4.80 7.24 35.86
C SER A 476 5.54 8.55 36.15
N PRO A 477 4.88 9.57 36.74
CA PRO A 477 5.53 10.81 37.15
C PRO A 477 6.75 10.58 38.05
N ALA A 478 6.72 9.52 38.87
CA ALA A 478 7.82 9.11 39.73
C ALA A 478 9.07 8.71 38.94
N LEU A 479 8.92 7.90 37.89
CA LEU A 479 10.05 7.56 37.00
C LEU A 479 10.55 8.80 36.25
N ALA A 480 9.64 9.60 35.70
CA ALA A 480 10.00 10.81 34.95
C ALA A 480 10.81 11.81 35.79
N ALA A 481 10.45 11.99 37.07
CA ALA A 481 11.17 12.86 37.99
C ALA A 481 12.65 12.46 38.13
N ARG A 482 12.97 11.17 38.10
CA ARG A 482 14.35 10.68 38.21
C ARG A 482 15.22 11.13 37.04
N PHE A 483 14.71 11.02 35.82
CA PHE A 483 15.43 11.48 34.61
C PHE A 483 15.60 13.00 34.59
N GLN A 484 14.62 13.75 35.11
CA GLN A 484 14.73 15.20 35.25
C GLN A 484 15.87 15.60 36.22
N LEU A 485 16.07 14.85 37.31
CA LEU A 485 17.17 15.09 38.24
C LEU A 485 18.54 14.94 37.56
N ASN A 486 18.75 13.89 36.75
CA ASN A 486 19.99 13.75 35.97
C ASN A 486 20.24 14.94 35.04
N LEU A 487 19.19 15.43 34.36
CA LEU A 487 19.33 16.59 33.48
C LEU A 487 19.73 17.86 34.27
N GLN A 488 19.17 18.05 35.47
CA GLN A 488 19.53 19.17 36.35
C GLN A 488 20.97 19.09 36.86
N ASP A 489 21.42 17.89 37.26
CA ASP A 489 22.79 17.66 37.72
C ASP A 489 23.81 17.91 36.59
N MET A 490 23.48 17.53 35.35
CA MET A 490 24.32 17.81 34.18
C MET A 490 24.41 19.31 33.86
N VAL A 491 23.32 20.07 34.05
CA VAL A 491 23.29 21.53 33.82
C VAL A 491 23.95 22.31 34.97
N GLY A 492 23.78 21.84 36.22
CA GLY A 492 24.30 22.49 37.42
C GLY A 492 25.79 22.25 37.70
N SER A 493 26.34 21.14 37.22
CA SER A 493 27.75 20.77 37.47
C SER A 493 28.76 21.51 36.58
N GLY A 494 28.32 22.23 35.54
CA GLY A 494 29.21 23.02 34.67
C GLY A 494 30.35 22.24 34.02
N THR A 495 30.33 20.90 34.08
CA THR A 495 31.33 20.06 33.44
C THR A 495 31.13 20.12 31.94
N PRO A 496 32.10 20.65 31.18
CA PRO A 496 32.10 20.42 29.75
C PRO A 496 32.34 18.92 29.59
N THR A 497 31.36 18.18 29.08
CA THR A 497 31.61 16.89 28.45
C THR A 497 32.52 17.16 27.26
N ALA A 498 33.82 17.19 27.53
CA ALA A 498 34.86 17.40 26.53
C ALA A 498 34.78 16.24 25.54
N ASN A 499 34.50 16.60 24.29
CA ASN A 499 34.70 15.82 23.06
C ASN A 499 33.86 14.54 22.94
N PHE A 500 32.58 14.63 22.53
CA PHE A 500 32.00 13.57 21.67
C PHE A 500 30.82 13.97 20.76
N PHE A 501 30.37 15.22 20.73
CA PHE A 501 29.33 15.64 19.78
C PHE A 501 29.66 17.01 19.17
N SER A 502 30.11 17.01 17.92
CA SER A 502 30.20 18.20 17.06
C SER A 502 29.41 17.90 15.79
N ASP A 503 28.27 18.58 15.60
CA ASP A 503 28.03 19.47 14.44
C ASP A 503 26.55 19.93 14.37
N ALA A 504 26.36 21.20 14.80
CA ALA A 504 25.44 22.23 14.28
C ALA A 504 23.89 22.07 14.39
N PRO A 505 23.11 23.13 14.09
CA PRO A 505 22.83 24.23 15.04
C PRO A 505 21.32 24.45 15.25
N SER A 506 20.92 24.83 16.47
CA SER A 506 19.66 25.56 16.69
C SER A 506 19.76 26.31 18.02
N GLN A 507 20.07 27.61 17.92
CA GLN A 507 19.75 28.56 18.97
C GLN A 507 18.23 28.62 19.12
N ARG A 508 17.65 27.72 19.93
CA ARG A 508 16.33 27.95 20.51
C ARG A 508 16.54 28.79 21.75
N THR A 509 16.01 29.99 21.68
CA THR A 509 15.68 30.85 22.82
C THR A 509 15.02 29.99 23.90
N LEU A 510 15.74 29.79 25.00
CA LEU A 510 15.22 29.25 26.25
C LEU A 510 13.91 29.96 26.58
N SER A 511 12.80 29.27 26.41
CA SER A 511 11.46 29.74 26.78
C SER A 511 10.68 28.54 27.32
N PRO A 512 9.62 28.78 28.09
CA PRO A 512 9.59 28.87 29.56
C PRO A 512 9.57 27.48 30.26
N PHE A 513 10.53 26.59 29.97
CA PHE A 513 10.57 25.23 30.57
C PHE A 513 10.88 25.19 32.08
N MET A 514 11.36 26.27 32.68
CA MET A 514 11.65 26.31 34.13
C MET A 514 10.43 26.61 35.02
N ASN A 515 9.25 26.90 34.46
CA ASN A 515 8.10 27.37 35.27
C ASN A 515 6.99 26.34 35.52
N ALA A 516 7.16 25.08 35.10
CA ALA A 516 6.24 23.99 35.46
C ALA A 516 6.85 23.10 36.56
N HIS A 517 7.24 23.69 37.69
CA HIS A 517 7.59 22.95 38.91
C HIS A 517 6.34 22.33 39.55
N SER A 518 5.78 21.31 38.90
CA SER A 518 4.84 20.41 39.57
C SER A 518 5.66 19.41 40.38
N ALA A 519 5.83 19.71 41.67
CA ALA A 519 6.27 18.83 42.75
C ALA A 519 7.21 17.69 42.33
N LEU A 520 8.51 17.98 42.18
CA LEU A 520 9.53 16.94 42.26
C LEU A 520 9.33 16.18 43.57
N ASP A 521 9.18 14.85 43.49
CA ASP A 521 9.18 14.02 44.68
C ASP A 521 10.57 14.18 45.33
N LEU A 522 10.61 14.86 46.48
CA LEU A 522 11.85 15.19 47.21
C LEU A 522 12.63 13.94 47.66
N ASN A 523 12.04 12.74 47.52
CA ASN A 523 12.67 11.46 47.82
C ASN A 523 13.17 10.71 46.57
N ALA A 524 12.96 11.23 45.36
CA ALA A 524 13.43 10.58 44.14
C ALA A 524 14.96 10.66 44.04
N THR A 525 15.61 9.52 43.78
CA THR A 525 17.03 9.47 43.45
C THR A 525 17.24 9.63 41.95
N PRO A 526 18.34 10.26 41.50
CA PRO A 526 18.69 10.28 40.08
C PRO A 526 18.87 8.84 39.55
N VAL A 527 18.79 8.68 38.24
CA VAL A 527 19.17 7.46 37.52
C VAL A 527 20.68 7.30 37.61
N ASP A 528 21.17 6.07 37.74
CA ASP A 528 22.60 5.76 37.63
C ASP A 528 23.18 6.27 36.29
N ASP A 529 24.38 6.86 36.33
CA ASP A 529 24.98 7.53 35.16
C ASP A 529 25.32 6.58 34.01
N GLU A 530 25.69 5.32 34.31
CA GLU A 530 25.92 4.31 33.26
C GLU A 530 24.58 3.91 32.63
N VAL A 531 23.55 3.69 33.46
CA VAL A 531 22.21 3.34 32.99
C VAL A 531 21.56 4.47 32.18
N PHE A 532 21.69 5.72 32.63
CA PHE A 532 21.16 6.88 31.92
C PHE A 532 21.78 7.01 30.53
N ARG A 533 23.12 6.92 30.43
CA ARG A 533 23.82 6.92 29.14
C ARG A 533 23.45 5.71 28.28
N ALA A 534 23.25 4.55 28.89
CA ALA A 534 22.82 3.37 28.17
C ALA A 534 21.41 3.57 27.57
N LEU A 535 20.48 4.17 28.32
CA LEU A 535 19.13 4.46 27.82
C LEU A 535 19.10 5.56 26.74
N CYS A 536 20.14 6.38 26.59
CA CYS A 536 20.23 7.23 25.39
C CYS A 536 20.29 6.40 24.09
N HIS A 537 20.76 5.15 24.15
CA HIS A 537 20.81 4.25 23.00
C HIS A 537 19.42 3.64 22.70
N PRO A 538 18.80 3.94 21.53
CA PRO A 538 17.43 3.51 21.25
C PRO A 538 17.20 2.00 21.27
N ALA A 539 18.22 1.19 20.98
CA ALA A 539 18.07 -0.26 20.96
C ALA A 539 17.87 -0.89 22.35
N LEU A 540 18.23 -0.20 23.44
CA LEU A 540 18.07 -0.67 24.82
C LEU A 540 16.69 -0.40 25.42
N TRP A 541 15.91 0.51 24.82
CA TRP A 541 14.59 0.86 25.34
C TRP A 541 13.60 -0.29 25.34
N HIS A 542 13.62 -1.12 24.30
CA HIS A 542 12.72 -2.26 24.24
C HIS A 542 12.96 -3.26 25.39
N PRO A 543 14.19 -3.76 25.62
CA PRO A 543 14.54 -4.52 26.81
C PRO A 543 14.12 -3.89 28.15
N PHE A 544 14.23 -2.57 28.28
CA PHE A 544 13.84 -1.84 29.50
C PHE A 544 12.32 -1.77 29.70
N VAL A 545 11.56 -1.45 28.63
CA VAL A 545 10.09 -1.41 28.65
C VAL A 545 9.49 -2.77 29.01
N GLU A 546 10.17 -3.86 28.64
CA GLU A 546 9.74 -5.22 28.94
C GLU A 546 9.96 -5.68 30.39
N LEU A 547 10.51 -4.84 31.27
CA LEU A 547 10.51 -5.13 32.70
C LEU A 547 9.06 -5.14 33.22
N GLU A 548 8.69 -6.19 33.96
CA GLU A 548 7.30 -6.54 34.24
C GLU A 548 6.64 -5.58 35.21
N THR A 549 7.41 -5.07 36.17
CA THR A 549 6.92 -4.22 37.26
C THR A 549 7.57 -2.83 37.23
N GLU A 550 6.92 -1.83 37.82
CA GLU A 550 7.54 -0.51 38.01
C GLU A 550 8.72 -0.59 38.98
N GLU A 551 8.64 -1.46 40.00
CA GLU A 551 9.70 -1.72 40.96
C GLU A 551 10.99 -2.23 40.27
N GLU A 552 10.87 -3.15 39.32
CA GLU A 552 12.00 -3.59 38.49
C GLU A 552 12.59 -2.43 37.69
N LYS A 553 11.75 -1.57 37.09
CA LYS A 553 12.26 -0.39 36.38
C LYS A 553 13.03 0.53 37.34
N HIS A 554 12.53 0.77 38.54
CA HIS A 554 13.23 1.59 39.54
C HIS A 554 14.58 0.97 39.96
N LEU A 555 14.63 -0.33 40.19
CA LEU A 555 15.86 -1.05 40.55
C LEU A 555 16.88 -1.05 39.40
N PHE A 556 16.42 -1.23 38.15
CA PHE A 556 17.28 -1.13 36.97
C PHE A 556 17.89 0.27 36.85
N LEU A 557 17.08 1.32 37.05
CA LEU A 557 17.56 2.71 37.05
C LEU A 557 18.52 3.02 38.21
N ASN A 558 18.59 2.18 39.25
CA ASN A 558 19.60 2.26 40.32
C ASN A 558 20.90 1.51 39.98
N GLY A 559 21.02 0.91 38.79
CA GLY A 559 22.17 0.09 38.42
C GLY A 559 22.18 -1.30 39.08
N ASP A 560 21.02 -1.84 39.45
CA ASP A 560 20.95 -3.19 40.04
C ASP A 560 21.58 -4.26 39.10
N PRO A 561 22.62 -5.00 39.54
CA PRO A 561 23.33 -5.93 38.68
C PRO A 561 22.46 -7.07 38.14
N ALA A 562 21.46 -7.52 38.89
CA ALA A 562 20.59 -8.61 38.45
C ALA A 562 19.68 -8.14 37.31
N LEU A 563 19.12 -6.92 37.40
CA LEU A 563 18.28 -6.36 36.34
C LEU A 563 19.09 -5.87 35.14
N LEU A 564 20.29 -5.34 35.33
CA LEU A 564 21.23 -5.08 34.23
C LEU A 564 21.50 -6.37 33.44
N ARG A 565 21.66 -7.52 34.13
CA ARG A 565 21.82 -8.84 33.49
C ARG A 565 20.55 -9.27 32.73
N VAL A 566 19.36 -9.00 33.25
CA VAL A 566 18.09 -9.31 32.56
C VAL A 566 17.94 -8.49 31.27
N VAL A 567 18.16 -7.18 31.35
CA VAL A 567 18.11 -6.26 30.20
C VAL A 567 19.17 -6.61 29.15
N ALA A 568 20.41 -6.91 29.59
CA ALA A 568 21.46 -7.42 28.70
C ALA A 568 21.04 -8.70 27.99
N GLY A 569 20.42 -9.62 28.72
CA GLY A 569 19.92 -10.88 28.15
C GLY A 569 18.90 -10.64 27.07
N LYS A 570 17.86 -9.83 27.33
CA LYS A 570 16.85 -9.48 26.32
C LYS A 570 17.49 -8.83 25.08
N PHE A 571 18.43 -7.91 25.28
CA PHE A 571 19.16 -7.25 24.19
C PHE A 571 20.03 -8.23 23.38
N ALA A 572 20.81 -9.09 24.05
CA ALA A 572 21.66 -10.11 23.45
C ALA A 572 20.85 -11.11 22.61
N HIS A 573 19.74 -11.63 23.14
CA HIS A 573 18.86 -12.55 22.42
C HIS A 573 18.29 -11.91 21.16
N ARG A 574 17.89 -10.63 21.22
CA ARG A 574 17.41 -9.89 20.05
C ARG A 574 18.49 -9.73 18.99
N ILE A 575 19.72 -9.40 19.36
CA ILE A 575 20.85 -9.29 18.42
C ILE A 575 21.10 -10.64 17.74
N VAL A 576 21.16 -11.73 18.49
CA VAL A 576 21.38 -13.06 17.94
C VAL A 576 20.24 -13.49 17.02
N ALA A 577 18.98 -13.24 17.41
CA ALA A 577 17.83 -13.52 16.55
C ALA A 577 17.88 -12.72 15.25
N LYS A 578 18.26 -11.44 15.32
CA LYS A 578 18.43 -10.59 14.13
C LYS A 578 19.54 -11.11 13.20
N ALA A 579 20.68 -11.48 13.77
CA ALA A 579 21.79 -12.08 13.04
C ALA A 579 21.38 -13.40 12.37
N ASP A 580 20.66 -14.27 13.09
CA ASP A 580 20.15 -15.55 12.56
C ASP A 580 19.17 -15.33 11.40
N MET A 581 18.19 -14.45 11.55
CA MET A 581 17.21 -14.14 10.49
C MET A 581 17.86 -13.64 9.20
N ARG A 582 18.92 -12.83 9.32
CA ARG A 582 19.62 -12.22 8.18
C ARG A 582 20.68 -13.12 7.56
N GLN A 583 21.36 -13.92 8.38
CA GLN A 583 22.63 -14.55 7.99
C GLN A 583 22.64 -16.08 8.10
N SER A 584 21.65 -16.73 8.74
CA SER A 584 21.66 -18.20 8.95
C SER A 584 21.80 -18.98 7.65
N GLN A 585 21.04 -18.61 6.61
CA GLN A 585 21.11 -19.26 5.29
C GLN A 585 22.44 -19.02 4.57
N ARG A 586 23.09 -17.87 4.82
CA ARG A 586 24.32 -17.45 4.14
C ARG A 586 25.57 -17.98 4.83
N LEU A 587 25.58 -17.96 6.16
CA LEU A 587 26.72 -18.37 6.98
C LEU A 587 26.70 -19.85 7.33
N GLY A 588 25.55 -20.53 7.16
CA GLY A 588 25.34 -21.90 7.63
C GLY A 588 25.46 -22.01 9.15
N LEU A 589 25.21 -20.91 9.87
CA LEU A 589 25.29 -20.82 11.33
C LEU A 589 23.87 -20.81 11.91
N GLY A 590 23.65 -21.61 12.95
CA GLY A 590 22.47 -21.51 13.80
C GLY A 590 22.69 -20.59 15.00
N VAL A 591 21.60 -20.20 15.64
CA VAL A 591 21.55 -19.40 16.88
C VAL A 591 22.62 -19.78 17.92
N PRO A 592 22.84 -21.07 18.29
CA PRO A 592 23.84 -21.41 19.32
C PRO A 592 25.27 -21.09 18.89
N GLN A 593 25.58 -21.18 17.60
CA GLN A 593 26.92 -20.89 17.07
C GLN A 593 27.17 -19.38 17.03
N ILE A 594 26.17 -18.60 16.60
CA ILE A 594 26.24 -17.12 16.65
C ILE A 594 26.46 -16.65 18.10
N TRP A 595 25.72 -17.23 19.04
CA TRP A 595 25.90 -16.95 20.47
C TRP A 595 27.32 -17.28 20.95
N GLN A 596 27.84 -18.46 20.60
CA GLN A 596 29.18 -18.87 20.98
C GLN A 596 30.25 -17.90 20.46
N ILE A 597 30.09 -17.36 19.26
CA ILE A 597 31.01 -16.37 18.70
C ILE A 597 31.01 -15.09 19.55
N PHE A 598 29.84 -14.53 19.85
CA PHE A 598 29.76 -13.33 20.68
C PHE A 598 30.28 -13.58 22.11
N HIS A 599 30.02 -14.77 22.68
CA HIS A 599 30.61 -15.19 23.95
C HIS A 599 32.15 -15.23 23.90
N ASN A 600 32.74 -15.81 22.86
CA ASN A 600 34.20 -15.90 22.72
C ASN A 600 34.83 -14.49 22.65
N VAL A 601 34.25 -13.60 21.84
CA VAL A 601 34.72 -12.22 21.72
C VAL A 601 34.58 -11.46 23.05
N ALA A 602 33.44 -11.60 23.72
CA ALA A 602 33.18 -10.95 25.00
C ALA A 602 34.11 -11.44 26.11
N SER A 603 34.31 -12.75 26.22
CA SER A 603 35.18 -13.37 27.22
C SER A 603 36.63 -12.95 27.04
N TYR A 604 37.10 -12.94 25.78
CA TYR A 604 38.46 -12.51 25.47
C TYR A 604 38.66 -11.04 25.81
N THR A 605 37.77 -10.16 25.33
CA THR A 605 37.89 -8.72 25.59
C THR A 605 37.73 -8.35 27.06
N LYS A 606 36.89 -9.06 27.83
CA LYS A 606 36.75 -8.86 29.29
C LYS A 606 38.02 -9.23 30.05
N SER A 607 38.83 -10.15 29.52
CA SER A 607 40.13 -10.51 30.12
C SER A 607 41.24 -9.49 29.86
N LEU A 608 41.02 -8.55 28.92
CA LEU A 608 41.94 -7.47 28.61
C LEU A 608 41.62 -6.23 29.44
N THR A 609 42.63 -5.44 29.78
CA THR A 609 42.45 -4.14 30.46
C THR A 609 42.10 -3.00 29.50
N GLN A 610 42.10 -3.26 28.19
CA GLN A 610 41.81 -2.27 27.14
C GLN A 610 40.32 -2.30 26.81
N THR A 611 39.70 -1.12 26.64
CA THR A 611 38.28 -0.98 26.25
C THR A 611 38.10 -0.88 24.73
N VAL A 612 39.16 -0.51 24.01
CA VAL A 612 39.16 -0.28 22.56
C VAL A 612 40.01 -1.34 21.88
N HIS A 613 39.49 -1.91 20.79
CA HIS A 613 40.08 -3.06 20.08
C HIS A 613 40.17 -2.79 18.57
N ALA A 614 41.12 -3.41 17.89
CA ALA A 614 41.21 -3.35 16.44
C ALA A 614 40.20 -4.32 15.78
N ARG A 615 39.79 -4.05 14.53
CA ARG A 615 38.95 -5.00 13.77
C ARG A 615 39.55 -6.41 13.69
N GLN A 616 40.87 -6.51 13.57
CA GLN A 616 41.57 -7.80 13.49
C GLN A 616 41.44 -8.63 14.79
N ASP A 617 41.25 -7.97 15.93
CA ASP A 617 41.02 -8.62 17.22
C ASP A 617 39.71 -9.41 17.18
N TRP A 618 38.64 -8.83 16.65
CA TRP A 618 37.35 -9.51 16.47
C TRP A 618 37.49 -10.80 15.65
N VAL A 619 38.17 -10.72 14.50
CA VAL A 619 38.39 -11.87 13.60
C VAL A 619 39.20 -12.94 14.31
N THR A 620 40.26 -12.55 15.02
CA THR A 620 41.14 -13.46 15.74
C THR A 620 40.38 -14.19 16.85
N TYR A 621 39.59 -13.47 17.65
CA TYR A 621 38.85 -14.03 18.79
C TYR A 621 37.72 -14.95 18.34
N THR A 622 37.06 -14.60 17.23
CA THR A 622 36.07 -15.48 16.60
C THR A 622 36.71 -16.78 16.11
N CYS A 623 37.92 -16.71 15.53
CA CYS A 623 38.61 -17.85 14.93
C CYS A 623 39.48 -18.68 15.91
N THR A 624 39.58 -18.30 17.20
CA THR A 624 40.57 -18.83 18.16
C THR A 624 40.48 -20.35 18.39
N HIS A 625 39.35 -20.99 18.05
CA HIS A 625 39.16 -22.44 18.15
C HIS A 625 39.02 -23.16 16.79
N HIS A 626 39.33 -22.50 15.67
CA HIS A 626 39.20 -23.03 14.30
C HIS A 626 37.80 -23.55 13.92
N GLN A 627 36.77 -23.22 14.71
CA GLN A 627 35.39 -23.64 14.47
C GLN A 627 34.66 -22.72 13.49
N PHE A 628 35.17 -21.50 13.28
CA PHE A 628 34.54 -20.46 12.48
C PHE A 628 35.52 -19.87 11.48
N SER A 629 35.02 -19.45 10.32
CA SER A 629 35.83 -18.82 9.27
C SER A 629 35.97 -17.31 9.51
N GLY A 630 37.02 -16.72 8.93
CA GLY A 630 37.19 -15.26 8.91
C GLY A 630 36.00 -14.54 8.24
N SER A 631 35.41 -15.14 7.21
CA SER A 631 34.21 -14.59 6.56
C SER A 631 32.98 -14.56 7.48
N GLN A 632 32.80 -15.58 8.32
CA GLN A 632 31.75 -15.59 9.35
C GLN A 632 32.00 -14.52 10.40
N ALA A 633 33.26 -14.34 10.82
CA ALA A 633 33.66 -13.30 11.75
C ALA A 633 33.37 -11.89 11.21
N ASP A 634 33.71 -11.63 9.93
CA ASP A 634 33.47 -10.35 9.27
C ASP A 634 31.97 -10.00 9.19
N VAL A 635 31.13 -10.97 8.82
CA VAL A 635 29.68 -10.74 8.72
C VAL A 635 29.06 -10.47 10.10
N LEU A 636 29.49 -11.20 11.13
CA LEU A 636 28.99 -10.97 12.50
C LEU A 636 29.55 -9.69 13.13
N TYR A 637 30.74 -9.24 12.73
CA TYR A 637 31.24 -7.91 13.06
C TYR A 637 30.33 -6.83 12.49
N ASP A 638 29.99 -6.92 11.20
CA ASP A 638 29.12 -5.94 10.54
C ASP A 638 27.69 -5.94 11.13
N GLU A 639 27.18 -7.11 11.55
CA GLU A 639 25.89 -7.20 12.25
C GLU A 639 25.97 -6.64 13.69
N ALA A 640 27.06 -6.88 14.41
CA ALA A 640 27.29 -6.29 15.73
C ALA A 640 27.28 -4.75 15.67
N ILE A 641 27.87 -4.17 14.61
CA ILE A 641 27.78 -2.74 14.34
C ILE A 641 26.34 -2.35 14.04
N SER A 642 25.67 -3.00 13.08
CA SER A 642 24.30 -2.65 12.65
C SER A 642 23.31 -2.67 13.82
N ALA A 643 23.43 -3.66 14.71
CA ALA A 643 22.58 -3.79 15.88
C ALA A 643 22.93 -2.82 17.03
N GLY A 644 24.04 -2.07 16.92
CA GLY A 644 24.49 -1.14 17.95
C GLY A 644 25.07 -1.82 19.19
N MET A 645 25.55 -3.07 19.05
CA MET A 645 26.22 -3.79 20.13
C MET A 645 27.61 -3.24 20.40
N ILE A 646 28.31 -2.89 19.32
CA ILE A 646 29.63 -2.27 19.33
C ILE A 646 29.57 -0.94 18.59
N GLN A 647 30.45 -0.02 18.96
CA GLN A 647 30.68 1.23 18.23
C GLN A 647 32.05 1.20 17.56
N VAL A 648 32.16 1.84 16.40
CA VAL A 648 33.38 1.83 15.59
C VAL A 648 33.82 3.25 15.30
N GLN A 649 35.08 3.55 15.61
CA GLN A 649 35.73 4.83 15.33
C GLN A 649 37.15 4.54 14.81
N ALA A 650 37.52 5.14 13.68
CA ALA A 650 38.88 5.04 13.11
C ALA A 650 39.43 3.59 13.02
N GLN A 651 38.62 2.63 12.54
CA GLN A 651 38.95 1.18 12.43
C GLN A 651 39.15 0.45 13.77
N GLN A 652 38.85 1.10 14.88
CA GLN A 652 38.79 0.52 16.20
C GLN A 652 37.35 0.38 16.64
N TRP A 653 37.07 -0.57 17.53
CA TRP A 653 35.76 -0.83 18.06
C TRP A 653 35.80 -1.01 19.58
N GLU A 654 34.68 -0.70 20.23
CA GLU A 654 34.47 -0.98 21.64
C GLU A 654 33.04 -1.44 21.91
N TRP A 655 32.85 -2.15 23.02
CA TRP A 655 31.53 -2.51 23.49
C TRP A 655 30.79 -1.24 23.89
N ARG A 656 29.58 -1.07 23.37
CA ARG A 656 28.79 0.12 23.67
C ARG A 656 28.30 0.14 25.12
N HIS A 657 28.10 -1.04 25.71
CA HIS A 657 27.55 -1.23 27.05
C HIS A 657 28.33 -2.32 27.79
N SER A 658 28.96 -1.97 28.92
CA SER A 658 29.84 -2.87 29.68
C SER A 658 29.09 -4.08 30.24
N PHE A 659 27.83 -3.87 30.67
CA PHE A 659 26.97 -4.91 31.21
C PHE A 659 26.52 -5.92 30.14
N VAL A 660 26.48 -5.53 28.85
CA VAL A 660 26.21 -6.44 27.72
C VAL A 660 27.42 -7.33 27.42
N GLN A 661 28.62 -6.76 27.42
CA GLN A 661 29.87 -7.53 27.31
C GLN A 661 29.96 -8.56 28.44
N SER A 662 29.73 -8.11 29.69
CA SER A 662 29.76 -8.99 30.85
C SER A 662 28.74 -10.11 30.75
N TYR A 663 27.53 -9.82 30.27
CA TYR A 663 26.50 -10.83 30.08
C TYR A 663 26.91 -11.93 29.10
N PHE A 664 27.43 -11.56 27.92
CA PHE A 664 27.92 -12.55 26.95
C PHE A 664 29.08 -13.37 27.52
N ALA A 665 30.05 -12.72 28.18
CA ALA A 665 31.20 -13.40 28.77
C ALA A 665 30.78 -14.40 29.87
N ASP A 666 29.77 -14.06 30.67
CA ASP A 666 29.32 -14.88 31.81
C ASP A 666 28.25 -15.92 31.43
N THR A 667 27.85 -15.99 30.15
CA THR A 667 26.77 -16.86 29.66
C THR A 667 27.23 -17.67 28.43
N PRO A 668 27.96 -18.80 28.63
CA PRO A 668 28.59 -19.55 27.53
C PRO A 668 27.62 -20.30 26.63
N THR A 669 26.35 -20.46 27.04
CA THR A 669 25.36 -21.25 26.31
C THR A 669 24.11 -20.43 26.04
N TYR A 670 23.60 -20.52 24.81
CA TYR A 670 22.29 -20.00 24.47
C TYR A 670 21.22 -20.80 25.23
N ARG A 671 20.35 -20.11 25.96
CA ARG A 671 19.17 -20.72 26.59
C ARG A 671 17.95 -20.04 26.00
N ASP A 672 17.14 -20.80 25.27
CA ASP A 672 15.91 -20.26 24.69
C ASP A 672 14.98 -19.78 25.83
N HIS A 673 14.66 -18.48 25.86
CA HIS A 673 13.83 -17.89 26.92
C HIS A 673 12.36 -18.35 26.89
N LYS A 674 11.99 -19.26 25.98
CA LYS A 674 10.63 -19.83 25.88
C LYS A 674 10.21 -20.77 27.03
N GLU A 675 11.09 -21.12 27.97
CA GLU A 675 10.72 -22.00 29.10
C GLU A 675 10.27 -21.25 30.38
N GLY A 676 10.14 -19.91 30.35
CA GLY A 676 9.86 -19.10 31.55
C GLY A 676 8.47 -18.46 31.69
N GLY A 677 7.53 -18.69 30.77
CA GLY A 677 6.19 -18.06 30.81
C GLY A 677 5.08 -19.09 30.95
N ARG A 678 4.58 -19.28 32.17
CA ARG A 678 3.26 -19.87 32.46
C ARG A 678 2.37 -18.81 33.05
#